data_AF-A0A2T7NI40-F1
#
_entry.id   AF-A0A2T7NI40-F1
#
_cell.length_a   1.000
_cell.length_b   1.000
_cell.length_c   1.000
_cell.angle_alpha   90.00
_cell.angle_beta   90.00
_cell.angle_gamma   90.00
#
_symmetry.space_group_name_H-M   'P 1'
#
loop_
_entity.id
_entity.type
_entity.pdbx_description
1 polymer ?
#
loop_
_entity_poly.entity_id
_entity_poly.type
_entity_poly.pdbx_seq_one_letter_code
_entity_poly.pdbx_strand_id
1 'polypeptide(L)'
;MERKSRAALHRIDLARSLFVACTQVSTSSGHGESRNLRTATAVDLASPEVFDPRFYINTNVEVLRAGVRSAAAAKNHWLTHGIHEGLQGCGKFHSVQYLARYSDLHNAFGKDYQRAVEHYLTFGLKENRLGYLEGGYGNRWTVSDPSHGLFVSASRRMGGAIDSLVWNNHEFINAWDHGRELQMAMNFVPHGEAFNPTEGGGRTDSQADSTKTVIRHIHAAGKTLTSEVLPAFWMRANDPESVNVIDTYQYPFSKTVTLSCPGVAKACLVFQSTFTVAGDIPAYTVLQMEAPTGYMPSEFTVFRSVHLTSGQLVTYTNTHPVVASTADDRYAMGVYAPAGQDTDLFQYYGSHSFGSNPDSPSDTNKWNVVYRKNTFPRGSTHVQKYTVYICDYSKFMDDNFDAKEWVNSAFRCQREPGVSLDQHATTMVMKLQMLIQEVNNILEEASQQALQNLPRVVRELDAVKQESTLLQDQMRAVKQDIESVEKNTAQSMQTLLTLDEIKSRMKMTSDALKEADNWTTLSSDMEEVFQSQDIEKITEKLSGMQQSLQILVDTPDYMEKCQHLEKLKNRLEALVSPQLIAAFNSQNLEDTQRFTHIFEEMGRLPQLYKYYHKCCKTQILQSWKTIVETHSAGKLQEWMTELYDLLHSTWHLQIMWTSAVFKEPVPVIVDMLSDALLTLDPSLSSCFNSHLQQSSDILDALVELKQGSDRFAKSIETAVEAYLTDTAAEASSLERLLQAVYQPYRPYLVKYKDHEEVFDTVQLLSESVNKIFSAANMSNDRCRKLSNGCCYRALLEAYKTFFASYTREFRRVLVNIREKCRAGGTNEVEDWSHFQHSLRIIQTCGCLLMSMQDLDKQLITTILQTLAPLLQSWDYSRKHISRIQTLSFQASLFLSSEDEREALVAFVKKLEDGDTPSVLTEVMTDLGRLSEDVHKFAFEIVFAQLKNYLSNVSTMEVWTSQSSGGALTSDLPTFSMAPQEYITKIGQYLMTLPQHLEPFTIQDSPALTIALRHSKLPYTSEQEPPEHLADLWLESVARGTMHVFGEEMLKIPQLTSHGTKQLITDLEYLTNVLDDLGLQTSETLTQIDALLRARPEEFSERAELMPQRLAHTIASTRGLDV
;
A
#
# COMPACT_ATOMS: atom_id res chain seq x y z
N MET A 1 12.49 14.65 47.85
CA MET A 1 13.19 13.90 46.78
C MET A 1 13.97 12.69 47.30
N GLU A 2 14.44 12.66 48.56
CA GLU A 2 15.22 11.52 49.12
C GLU A 2 14.49 10.16 49.24
N ARG A 3 13.16 10.10 49.22
CA ARG A 3 12.42 8.83 49.27
C ARG A 3 12.35 8.08 47.93
N LYS A 4 12.45 8.77 46.77
CA LYS A 4 12.48 8.11 45.45
C LYS A 4 13.90 7.63 45.09
N SER A 5 14.95 8.28 45.60
CA SER A 5 16.34 7.85 45.39
C SER A 5 16.72 6.59 46.17
N ARG A 6 16.12 6.33 47.34
CA ARG A 6 16.37 5.09 48.12
C ARG A 6 15.81 3.83 47.46
N ALA A 7 14.73 3.92 46.68
CA ALA A 7 14.14 2.78 45.98
C ALA A 7 14.97 2.32 44.77
N ALA A 8 15.69 3.24 44.12
CA ALA A 8 16.58 2.92 43.00
C ALA A 8 17.90 2.28 43.48
N LEU A 9 18.47 2.75 44.59
CA LEU A 9 19.68 2.18 45.20
C LEU A 9 19.45 0.75 45.74
N HIS A 10 18.26 0.45 46.29
CA HIS A 10 17.94 -0.89 46.79
C HIS A 10 17.71 -1.94 45.68
N ARG A 11 17.38 -1.51 44.45
CA ARG A 11 17.24 -2.39 43.27
C ARG A 11 18.59 -2.69 42.59
N ILE A 12 19.59 -1.83 42.77
CA ILE A 12 20.95 -2.04 42.26
C ILE A 12 21.73 -3.03 43.15
N ASP A 13 21.49 -3.03 44.47
CA ASP A 13 22.09 -4.03 45.38
C ASP A 13 21.49 -5.44 45.21
N LEU A 14 20.23 -5.55 44.76
CA LEU A 14 19.62 -6.86 44.46
C LEU A 14 20.28 -7.53 43.23
N ALA A 15 20.59 -6.75 42.19
CA ALA A 15 21.31 -7.22 41.01
C ALA A 15 22.76 -7.63 41.31
N ARG A 16 23.40 -6.98 42.30
CA ARG A 16 24.74 -7.33 42.79
C ARG A 16 24.75 -8.61 43.64
N SER A 17 23.70 -8.85 44.43
CA SER A 17 23.56 -10.07 45.23
C SER A 17 23.26 -11.33 44.39
N LEU A 18 22.60 -11.19 43.24
CA LEU A 18 22.28 -12.28 42.32
C LEU A 18 23.49 -12.74 41.48
N PHE A 19 24.53 -11.92 41.34
CA PHE A 19 25.75 -12.29 40.59
C PHE A 19 26.74 -13.13 41.44
N VAL A 20 26.61 -13.12 42.77
CA VAL A 20 27.47 -13.88 43.70
C VAL A 20 26.89 -15.27 44.03
N ALA A 21 25.59 -15.50 43.78
CA ALA A 21 24.93 -16.77 44.08
C ALA A 21 25.09 -17.86 42.99
N CYS A 22 25.62 -17.54 41.81
CA CYS A 22 25.78 -18.50 40.70
C CYS A 22 27.08 -19.33 40.73
N THR A 23 27.86 -19.26 41.80
CA THR A 23 29.09 -20.06 41.98
C THR A 23 29.00 -20.94 43.22
N GLN A 24 28.03 -21.85 43.29
CA GLN A 24 28.19 -23.08 44.08
C GLN A 24 27.30 -24.23 43.60
N VAL A 25 27.95 -25.38 43.54
CA VAL A 25 27.58 -26.65 42.93
C VAL A 25 26.81 -27.52 43.94
N SER A 26 25.72 -28.12 43.46
CA SER A 26 25.16 -29.45 43.79
C SER A 26 24.62 -29.81 45.19
N THR A 27 23.59 -30.65 45.09
CA THR A 27 23.17 -31.79 45.94
C THR A 27 22.14 -31.59 47.05
N SER A 28 21.29 -32.62 47.12
CA SER A 28 20.32 -32.98 48.17
C SER A 28 19.03 -32.15 48.24
N SER A 29 17.88 -32.67 48.65
CA SER A 29 17.26 -33.99 48.61
C SER A 29 15.84 -33.73 49.12
N GLY A 30 14.80 -34.15 48.41
CA GLY A 30 13.44 -33.98 48.89
C GLY A 30 13.11 -34.90 50.06
N HIS A 31 12.27 -34.42 50.98
CA HIS A 31 11.27 -35.13 51.80
C HIS A 31 10.19 -34.03 51.99
N GLY A 32 8.93 -34.14 51.62
CA GLY A 32 8.05 -35.28 51.54
C GLY A 32 6.81 -34.88 52.32
N GLU A 33 5.75 -34.44 51.66
CA GLU A 33 4.42 -34.46 52.27
C GLU A 33 3.32 -34.65 51.23
N SER A 34 2.36 -35.46 51.64
CA SER A 34 1.59 -36.34 50.80
C SER A 34 0.32 -35.70 50.25
N ARG A 35 -0.02 -36.15 49.05
CA ARG A 35 -1.33 -36.12 48.39
C ARG A 35 -2.51 -35.99 49.37
N ASN A 36 -3.38 -35.02 49.11
CA ASN A 36 -4.82 -35.22 49.26
C ASN A 36 -5.57 -34.53 48.11
N LEU A 37 -6.24 -35.38 47.32
CA LEU A 37 -7.48 -35.18 46.56
C LEU A 37 -7.65 -33.86 45.79
N ARG A 38 -7.31 -33.89 44.50
CA ARG A 38 -7.87 -32.96 43.50
C ARG A 38 -9.38 -33.20 43.38
N THR A 39 -10.18 -32.34 43.96
CA THR A 39 -11.49 -32.00 43.40
C THR A 39 -11.27 -31.47 41.99
N ALA A 40 -11.95 -32.02 40.99
CA ALA A 40 -11.97 -31.47 39.64
C ALA A 40 -12.39 -29.99 39.73
N THR A 41 -11.49 -29.07 39.41
CA THR A 41 -11.80 -27.65 39.27
C THR A 41 -12.84 -27.54 38.16
N ALA A 42 -14.07 -27.16 38.52
CA ALA A 42 -15.12 -26.87 37.55
C ALA A 42 -14.63 -25.80 36.57
N VAL A 43 -14.79 -26.04 35.27
CA VAL A 43 -14.37 -25.12 34.21
C VAL A 43 -15.34 -23.92 34.21
N ASP A 44 -14.80 -22.69 34.25
CA ASP A 44 -15.62 -21.47 34.19
C ASP A 44 -16.05 -21.18 32.74
N LEU A 45 -17.28 -21.56 32.41
CA LEU A 45 -17.88 -21.37 31.09
C LEU A 45 -18.21 -19.91 30.76
N ALA A 46 -18.08 -19.00 31.72
CA ALA A 46 -18.23 -17.57 31.52
C ALA A 46 -16.89 -16.83 31.61
N SER A 47 -15.79 -17.52 31.36
CA SER A 47 -14.46 -16.92 31.34
C SER A 47 -14.30 -15.95 30.15
N PRO A 48 -13.43 -14.92 30.26
CA PRO A 48 -13.22 -13.92 29.22
C PRO A 48 -12.78 -14.48 27.86
N GLU A 49 -12.21 -15.68 27.83
CA GLU A 49 -11.77 -16.36 26.61
C GLU A 49 -12.95 -16.80 25.72
N VAL A 50 -14.13 -17.00 26.29
CA VAL A 50 -15.32 -17.55 25.60
C VAL A 50 -16.56 -16.68 25.73
N PHE A 51 -16.55 -15.72 26.66
CA PHE A 51 -17.70 -14.89 26.95
C PHE A 51 -17.30 -13.47 27.31
N ASP A 52 -17.83 -12.51 26.55
CA ASP A 52 -17.88 -11.11 26.93
C ASP A 52 -19.35 -10.66 26.95
N PRO A 53 -19.87 -10.15 28.09
CA PRO A 53 -21.29 -9.84 28.21
C PRO A 53 -21.76 -8.74 27.27
N ARG A 54 -20.90 -7.77 26.91
CA ARG A 54 -21.24 -6.68 26.00
C ARG A 54 -21.27 -7.20 24.56
N PHE A 55 -20.20 -7.86 24.14
CA PHE A 55 -20.10 -8.53 22.85
C PHE A 55 -21.29 -9.46 22.61
N TYR A 56 -21.65 -10.27 23.61
CA TYR A 56 -22.71 -11.26 23.52
C TYR A 56 -24.08 -10.63 23.23
N ILE A 57 -24.46 -9.59 23.97
CA ILE A 57 -25.73 -8.89 23.74
C ILE A 57 -25.77 -8.26 22.33
N ASN A 58 -24.66 -7.66 21.88
CA ASN A 58 -24.61 -6.95 20.59
C ASN A 58 -24.67 -7.87 19.39
N THR A 59 -23.97 -9.00 19.49
CA THR A 59 -23.85 -9.96 18.41
C THR A 59 -25.16 -10.73 18.24
N ASN A 60 -25.91 -10.92 19.33
CA ASN A 60 -27.12 -11.73 19.35
C ASN A 60 -28.34 -10.85 19.62
N VAL A 61 -28.87 -10.20 18.59
CA VAL A 61 -30.01 -9.26 18.67
C VAL A 61 -31.23 -9.82 19.43
N GLU A 62 -31.49 -11.13 19.31
CA GLU A 62 -32.61 -11.78 20.00
C GLU A 62 -32.45 -11.72 21.53
N VAL A 63 -31.22 -11.71 22.03
CA VAL A 63 -30.89 -11.53 23.45
C VAL A 63 -31.30 -10.12 23.91
N LEU A 64 -31.02 -9.11 23.09
CA LEU A 64 -31.45 -7.74 23.35
C LEU A 64 -32.98 -7.59 23.28
N ARG A 65 -33.65 -8.24 22.31
CA ARG A 65 -35.12 -8.29 22.20
C ARG A 65 -35.78 -8.99 23.37
N ALA A 66 -35.13 -10.01 23.94
CA ALA A 66 -35.53 -10.67 25.17
C ALA A 66 -35.37 -9.79 26.42
N GLY A 67 -34.91 -8.53 26.27
CA GLY A 67 -34.80 -7.56 27.34
C GLY A 67 -33.51 -7.68 28.17
N VAL A 68 -32.54 -8.47 27.72
CA VAL A 68 -31.25 -8.63 28.39
C VAL A 68 -30.38 -7.41 28.12
N ARG A 69 -30.15 -6.59 29.16
CA ARG A 69 -29.45 -5.30 29.04
C ARG A 69 -28.30 -5.09 30.04
N SER A 70 -28.13 -6.00 31.00
CA SER A 70 -27.07 -5.91 32.01
C SER A 70 -26.07 -7.05 31.86
N ALA A 71 -24.82 -6.84 32.29
CA ALA A 71 -23.79 -7.88 32.23
C ALA A 71 -24.17 -9.15 33.04
N ALA A 72 -24.85 -8.97 34.18
CA ALA A 72 -25.35 -10.08 34.98
C ALA A 72 -26.45 -10.87 34.25
N ALA A 73 -27.38 -10.18 33.60
CA ALA A 73 -28.43 -10.81 32.79
C ALA A 73 -27.84 -11.51 31.55
N ALA A 74 -26.84 -10.92 30.90
CA ALA A 74 -26.11 -11.51 29.78
C ALA A 74 -25.41 -12.80 30.19
N LYS A 75 -24.68 -12.78 31.32
CA LYS A 75 -24.02 -13.96 31.87
C LYS A 75 -25.01 -15.07 32.17
N ASN A 76 -26.15 -14.73 32.78
CA ASN A 76 -27.20 -15.71 33.05
C ASN A 76 -27.77 -16.29 31.75
N HIS A 77 -28.08 -15.46 30.76
CA HIS A 77 -28.58 -15.91 29.46
C HIS A 77 -27.57 -16.79 28.72
N TRP A 78 -26.29 -16.42 28.73
CA TRP A 78 -25.21 -17.21 28.14
C TRP A 78 -25.14 -18.62 28.72
N LEU A 79 -25.12 -18.72 30.05
CA LEU A 79 -24.99 -19.99 30.76
C LEU A 79 -26.24 -20.87 30.65
N THR A 80 -27.43 -20.28 30.47
CA THR A 80 -28.70 -21.03 30.44
C THR A 80 -29.21 -21.35 29.04
N HIS A 81 -28.93 -20.48 28.05
CA HIS A 81 -29.45 -20.61 26.68
C HIS A 81 -28.31 -20.48 25.65
N GLY A 82 -27.48 -19.44 25.77
CA GLY A 82 -26.52 -19.06 24.74
C GLY A 82 -25.56 -20.16 24.30
N ILE A 83 -24.96 -20.88 25.26
CA ILE A 83 -24.08 -22.01 24.96
C ILE A 83 -24.84 -23.10 24.19
N HIS A 84 -26.02 -23.49 24.68
CA HIS A 84 -26.82 -24.58 24.10
C HIS A 84 -27.38 -24.25 22.70
N GLU A 85 -27.65 -22.97 22.45
CA GLU A 85 -28.10 -22.46 21.14
C GLU A 85 -26.94 -22.25 20.16
N GLY A 86 -25.69 -22.38 20.62
CA GLY A 86 -24.51 -22.16 19.79
C GLY A 86 -24.26 -20.69 19.45
N LEU A 87 -24.78 -19.77 20.26
CA LEU A 87 -24.60 -18.32 20.10
C LEU A 87 -23.13 -17.94 20.33
N GLN A 88 -22.71 -16.82 19.75
CA GLN A 88 -21.33 -16.35 19.91
C GLN A 88 -21.18 -15.51 21.17
N GLY A 89 -20.39 -15.99 22.13
CA GLY A 89 -20.13 -15.35 23.42
C GLY A 89 -19.07 -14.24 23.40
N CYS A 90 -18.05 -14.36 22.55
CA CYS A 90 -16.97 -13.38 22.43
C CYS A 90 -16.40 -13.34 20.99
N GLY A 91 -15.56 -12.35 20.68
CA GLY A 91 -14.92 -12.27 19.36
C GLY A 91 -13.98 -13.44 19.05
N LYS A 92 -13.28 -13.96 20.07
CA LYS A 92 -12.18 -14.94 19.90
C LYS A 92 -12.62 -16.40 19.79
N PHE A 93 -13.88 -16.70 20.13
CA PHE A 93 -14.37 -18.07 20.19
C PHE A 93 -15.85 -18.16 19.78
N HIS A 94 -16.16 -19.18 18.98
CA HIS A 94 -17.50 -19.55 18.59
C HIS A 94 -17.63 -21.07 18.54
N SER A 95 -18.45 -21.65 19.42
CA SER A 95 -18.58 -23.11 19.59
C SER A 95 -18.93 -23.85 18.29
N VAL A 96 -19.91 -23.34 17.52
CA VAL A 96 -20.28 -23.92 16.21
C VAL A 96 -19.10 -23.91 15.23
N GLN A 97 -18.39 -22.79 15.11
CA GLN A 97 -17.25 -22.66 14.20
C GLN A 97 -16.07 -23.52 14.64
N TYR A 98 -15.83 -23.59 15.95
CA TYR A 98 -14.80 -24.42 16.54
C TYR A 98 -15.00 -25.90 16.21
N LEU A 99 -16.25 -26.39 16.34
CA LEU A 99 -16.59 -27.75 15.93
C LEU A 99 -16.51 -27.93 14.41
N ALA A 100 -16.97 -26.96 13.62
CA ALA A 100 -16.88 -27.04 12.16
C ALA A 100 -15.42 -27.09 11.65
N ARG A 101 -14.49 -26.45 12.37
CA ARG A 101 -13.06 -26.43 12.02
C ARG A 101 -12.35 -27.74 12.34
N TYR A 102 -12.70 -28.37 13.46
CA TYR A 102 -11.98 -29.51 14.00
C TYR A 102 -12.82 -30.78 13.88
N SER A 103 -12.58 -31.57 12.83
CA SER A 103 -13.36 -32.77 12.51
C SER A 103 -13.31 -33.83 13.62
N ASP A 104 -12.21 -33.92 14.37
CA ASP A 104 -12.09 -34.75 15.57
C ASP A 104 -13.09 -34.35 16.66
N LEU A 105 -13.23 -33.05 16.92
CA LEU A 105 -14.19 -32.52 17.90
C LEU A 105 -15.63 -32.60 17.39
N HIS A 106 -15.85 -32.38 16.09
CA HIS A 106 -17.16 -32.56 15.48
C HIS A 106 -17.65 -34.01 15.62
N ASN A 107 -16.78 -34.98 15.35
CA ASN A 107 -17.11 -36.39 15.48
C ASN A 107 -17.31 -36.80 16.95
N ALA A 108 -16.56 -36.20 17.88
CA ALA A 108 -16.63 -36.52 19.31
C ALA A 108 -17.84 -35.87 20.02
N PHE A 109 -18.19 -34.62 19.68
CA PHE A 109 -19.16 -33.81 20.41
C PHE A 109 -20.43 -33.50 19.60
N GLY A 110 -20.43 -33.66 18.27
CA GLY A 110 -21.59 -33.39 17.42
C GLY A 110 -22.06 -31.94 17.51
N LYS A 111 -23.24 -31.71 18.10
CA LYS A 111 -23.81 -30.37 18.38
C LYS A 111 -23.80 -30.02 19.88
N ASP A 112 -22.98 -30.71 20.68
CA ASP A 112 -22.79 -30.38 22.10
C ASP A 112 -21.81 -29.21 22.25
N TYR A 113 -22.36 -28.00 22.16
CA TYR A 113 -21.60 -26.77 22.25
C TYR A 113 -21.01 -26.49 23.64
N GLN A 114 -21.61 -27.03 24.69
CA GLN A 114 -21.06 -26.89 26.04
C GLN A 114 -19.74 -27.65 26.15
N ARG A 115 -19.69 -28.89 25.66
CA ARG A 115 -18.43 -29.66 25.61
C ARG A 115 -17.39 -29.02 24.70
N ALA A 116 -17.81 -28.32 23.65
CA ALA A 116 -16.90 -27.54 22.81
C ALA A 116 -16.25 -26.37 23.57
N VAL A 117 -17.04 -25.62 24.37
CA VAL A 117 -16.53 -24.54 25.26
C VAL A 117 -15.57 -25.13 26.30
N GLU A 118 -15.96 -26.22 26.98
CA GLU A 118 -15.14 -26.90 27.98
C GLU A 118 -13.81 -27.38 27.38
N HIS A 119 -13.85 -28.00 26.20
CA HIS A 119 -12.66 -28.45 25.48
C HIS A 119 -11.76 -27.28 25.13
N TYR A 120 -12.31 -26.19 24.60
CA TYR A 120 -11.52 -25.01 24.24
C TYR A 120 -10.75 -24.45 25.44
N LEU A 121 -11.42 -24.30 26.58
CA LEU A 121 -10.83 -23.77 27.81
C LEU A 121 -9.79 -24.72 28.44
N THR A 122 -9.97 -26.04 28.30
CA THR A 122 -9.11 -27.03 28.96
C THR A 122 -7.92 -27.50 28.13
N PHE A 123 -8.13 -27.68 26.82
CA PHE A 123 -7.16 -28.22 25.85
C PHE A 123 -6.91 -27.26 24.69
N GLY A 124 -7.97 -26.70 24.10
CA GLY A 124 -7.88 -25.90 22.87
C GLY A 124 -6.90 -24.73 22.96
N LEU A 125 -6.95 -23.95 24.05
CA LEU A 125 -6.02 -22.85 24.29
C LEU A 125 -4.56 -23.33 24.42
N LYS A 126 -4.32 -24.48 25.07
CA LYS A 126 -2.97 -25.04 25.24
C LYS A 126 -2.41 -25.62 23.94
N GLU A 127 -3.29 -26.13 23.10
CA GLU A 127 -2.97 -26.69 21.78
C GLU A 127 -2.88 -25.62 20.68
N ASN A 128 -3.09 -24.33 21.02
CA ASN A 128 -3.18 -23.22 20.07
C ASN A 128 -4.26 -23.45 18.98
N ARG A 129 -5.36 -24.12 19.32
CA ARG A 129 -6.50 -24.29 18.41
C ARG A 129 -7.25 -22.95 18.25
N LEU A 130 -7.57 -22.58 17.02
CA LEU A 130 -8.35 -21.38 16.71
C LEU A 130 -9.81 -21.59 17.07
N GLY A 131 -10.39 -20.67 17.85
CA GLY A 131 -11.78 -20.72 18.31
C GLY A 131 -12.84 -20.42 17.24
N TYR A 132 -12.44 -20.13 15.99
CA TYR A 132 -13.30 -19.63 14.91
C TYR A 132 -12.81 -20.10 13.53
N LEU A 133 -13.61 -19.86 12.50
CA LEU A 133 -13.25 -20.08 11.09
C LEU A 133 -12.64 -18.82 10.47
N GLU A 134 -11.50 -18.96 9.79
CA GLU A 134 -10.94 -17.89 8.97
C GLU A 134 -11.86 -17.59 7.78
N GLY A 135 -11.99 -16.30 7.44
CA GLY A 135 -12.84 -15.84 6.33
C GLY A 135 -14.30 -15.55 6.70
N GLY A 136 -14.69 -15.85 7.95
CA GLY A 136 -15.99 -15.47 8.49
C GLY A 136 -17.05 -16.57 8.50
N TYR A 137 -18.13 -16.33 9.24
CA TYR A 137 -19.28 -17.23 9.40
C TYR A 137 -20.50 -16.43 9.87
N GLY A 138 -21.71 -16.81 9.46
CA GLY A 138 -22.95 -16.24 10.01
C GLY A 138 -23.10 -14.72 9.86
N ASN A 139 -22.83 -14.16 8.68
CA ASN A 139 -22.85 -12.72 8.39
C ASN A 139 -21.74 -11.89 9.09
N ARG A 140 -20.64 -12.52 9.52
CA ARG A 140 -19.46 -11.87 10.09
C ARG A 140 -18.21 -12.25 9.32
N TRP A 141 -17.29 -11.31 9.12
CA TRP A 141 -16.02 -11.46 8.43
C TRP A 141 -14.88 -11.19 9.40
N THR A 142 -13.91 -12.10 9.45
CA THR A 142 -12.91 -12.12 10.51
C THR A 142 -11.52 -12.36 9.96
N VAL A 143 -10.58 -11.54 10.40
CA VAL A 143 -9.15 -11.65 10.13
C VAL A 143 -8.37 -11.58 11.43
N SER A 144 -7.20 -12.21 11.45
CA SER A 144 -6.42 -12.32 12.68
C SER A 144 -4.94 -12.53 12.42
N ASP A 145 -4.15 -12.20 13.43
CA ASP A 145 -2.75 -12.63 13.55
C ASP A 145 -2.63 -13.59 14.74
N PRO A 146 -2.86 -14.90 14.54
CA PRO A 146 -2.94 -15.88 15.62
C PRO A 146 -1.69 -15.93 16.51
N SER A 147 -0.50 -15.72 15.94
CA SER A 147 0.75 -15.74 16.69
C SER A 147 0.91 -14.57 17.66
N HIS A 148 0.08 -13.52 17.52
CA HIS A 148 0.14 -12.31 18.33
C HIS A 148 -1.19 -11.99 19.03
N GLY A 149 -2.20 -12.86 18.92
CA GLY A 149 -3.49 -12.71 19.59
C GLY A 149 -4.31 -11.49 19.15
N LEU A 150 -4.02 -10.93 17.97
CA LEU A 150 -4.72 -9.79 17.36
C LEU A 150 -5.85 -10.31 16.47
N PHE A 151 -7.02 -9.71 16.64
CA PHE A 151 -8.27 -10.14 16.02
C PHE A 151 -9.07 -8.93 15.57
N VAL A 152 -9.55 -8.95 14.34
CA VAL A 152 -10.40 -7.89 13.77
C VAL A 152 -11.56 -8.52 13.02
N SER A 153 -12.74 -7.94 13.20
CA SER A 153 -13.92 -8.43 12.50
C SER A 153 -14.89 -7.32 12.12
N ALA A 154 -15.61 -7.58 11.03
CA ALA A 154 -16.68 -6.78 10.48
C ALA A 154 -17.96 -7.62 10.41
N SER A 155 -19.13 -6.98 10.41
CA SER A 155 -20.40 -7.70 10.29
C SER A 155 -21.34 -7.07 9.28
N ARG A 156 -22.30 -7.87 8.81
CA ARG A 156 -23.38 -7.39 7.93
C ARG A 156 -24.29 -6.39 8.63
N ARG A 157 -24.45 -6.51 9.96
CA ARG A 157 -25.24 -5.58 10.77
C ARG A 157 -24.70 -4.15 10.62
N MET A 158 -23.38 -4.01 10.66
CA MET A 158 -22.67 -2.73 10.53
C MET A 158 -22.17 -2.48 9.11
N GLY A 159 -22.85 -3.04 8.09
CA GLY A 159 -22.55 -2.72 6.69
C GLY A 159 -21.16 -3.13 6.20
N GLY A 160 -20.46 -4.00 6.93
CA GLY A 160 -19.07 -4.37 6.67
C GLY A 160 -18.03 -3.49 7.37
N ALA A 161 -18.42 -2.48 8.15
CA ALA A 161 -17.50 -1.72 9.01
C ALA A 161 -16.91 -2.59 10.13
N ILE A 162 -15.73 -2.22 10.64
CA ILE A 162 -15.05 -2.98 11.70
C ILE A 162 -15.73 -2.69 13.03
N ASP A 163 -16.39 -3.70 13.59
CA ASP A 163 -17.21 -3.59 14.79
C ASP A 163 -16.60 -4.28 16.02
N SER A 164 -15.45 -4.93 15.85
CA SER A 164 -14.66 -5.50 16.94
C SER A 164 -13.19 -5.56 16.56
N LEU A 165 -12.35 -5.07 17.47
CA LEU A 165 -10.89 -5.09 17.41
C LEU A 165 -10.37 -5.52 18.77
N VAL A 166 -9.79 -6.70 18.84
CA VAL A 166 -9.35 -7.31 20.09
C VAL A 166 -7.87 -7.66 20.01
N TRP A 167 -7.11 -7.31 21.03
CA TRP A 167 -5.73 -7.71 21.16
C TRP A 167 -5.41 -8.06 22.62
N ASN A 168 -4.74 -9.20 22.85
CA ASN A 168 -4.43 -9.69 24.20
C ASN A 168 -5.62 -9.72 25.19
N ASN A 169 -6.82 -10.02 24.70
CA ASN A 169 -8.08 -10.09 25.47
C ASN A 169 -8.63 -8.72 25.90
N HIS A 170 -8.05 -7.63 25.40
CA HIS A 170 -8.62 -6.31 25.53
C HIS A 170 -9.28 -5.90 24.21
N GLU A 171 -10.52 -5.42 24.28
CA GLU A 171 -11.30 -5.01 23.11
C GLU A 171 -11.23 -3.47 22.95
N PHE A 172 -10.50 -3.02 21.93
CA PHE A 172 -10.24 -1.60 21.66
C PHE A 172 -11.36 -0.91 20.89
N ILE A 173 -12.13 -1.69 20.11
CA ILE A 173 -13.34 -1.24 19.39
C ILE A 173 -14.42 -2.31 19.62
N ASN A 174 -15.65 -1.90 19.92
CA ASN A 174 -16.79 -2.82 20.12
C ASN A 174 -18.10 -2.21 19.61
N ALA A 175 -19.12 -3.06 19.43
CA ALA A 175 -20.40 -2.71 18.81
C ALA A 175 -21.53 -2.27 19.78
N TRP A 176 -21.21 -1.99 21.06
CA TRP A 176 -22.18 -1.91 22.18
C TRP A 176 -23.17 -0.76 22.17
N ASP A 177 -22.80 0.29 21.49
CA ASP A 177 -23.32 1.64 21.59
C ASP A 177 -23.70 2.16 20.20
N HIS A 178 -23.69 1.23 19.23
CA HIS A 178 -24.11 1.35 17.86
C HIS A 178 -23.39 2.39 16.98
N GLY A 179 -22.70 3.37 17.55
CA GLY A 179 -22.03 4.41 16.77
C GLY A 179 -20.53 4.23 16.62
N ARG A 180 -19.98 3.01 16.74
CA ARG A 180 -18.56 2.85 17.10
C ARG A 180 -17.77 1.80 16.37
N GLU A 181 -17.76 1.97 15.06
CA GLU A 181 -16.94 1.18 14.17
C GLU A 181 -15.63 1.90 13.84
N LEU A 182 -14.59 1.13 13.51
CA LEU A 182 -13.48 1.68 12.75
C LEU A 182 -13.92 1.76 11.27
N GLN A 183 -14.30 2.95 10.83
CA GLN A 183 -15.10 3.12 9.60
C GLN A 183 -14.79 4.40 8.81
N MET A 184 -15.44 4.50 7.65
CA MET A 184 -15.46 5.67 6.77
C MET A 184 -16.79 6.44 6.87
N ALA A 185 -16.71 7.77 6.90
CA ALA A 185 -17.87 8.66 6.79
C ALA A 185 -17.54 9.91 5.99
N MET A 186 -18.51 10.49 5.29
CA MET A 186 -18.32 11.68 4.47
C MET A 186 -19.45 12.66 4.73
N ASN A 187 -19.15 13.93 4.97
CA ASN A 187 -20.15 14.99 5.08
C ASN A 187 -19.77 16.23 4.26
N PHE A 188 -20.74 17.13 4.07
CA PHE A 188 -20.60 18.30 3.21
C PHE A 188 -21.03 19.55 3.96
N VAL A 189 -20.26 20.63 3.90
CA VAL A 189 -20.62 21.92 4.49
C VAL A 189 -21.54 22.69 3.53
N PRO A 190 -22.70 23.23 3.98
CA PRO A 190 -23.17 23.34 5.37
C PRO A 190 -24.08 22.19 5.85
N HIS A 191 -24.36 21.19 5.02
CA HIS A 191 -25.34 20.13 5.29
C HIS A 191 -25.00 19.25 6.50
N GLY A 192 -23.73 19.03 6.81
CA GLY A 192 -23.29 18.22 7.94
C GLY A 192 -23.95 16.84 7.94
N GLU A 193 -24.66 16.49 9.02
CA GLU A 193 -25.40 15.23 9.15
C GLU A 193 -26.52 15.04 8.12
N ALA A 194 -27.07 16.13 7.55
CA ALA A 194 -28.19 16.08 6.61
C ALA A 194 -27.82 15.44 5.27
N PHE A 195 -26.53 15.39 4.94
CA PHE A 195 -25.98 14.65 3.81
C PHE A 195 -24.67 13.97 4.23
N ASN A 196 -24.80 12.88 4.98
CA ASN A 196 -23.66 12.19 5.60
C ASN A 196 -23.63 10.68 5.28
N PRO A 197 -23.13 10.26 4.10
CA PRO A 197 -22.88 8.84 3.83
C PRO A 197 -21.92 8.22 4.84
N THR A 198 -22.37 7.16 5.52
CA THR A 198 -21.68 6.48 6.62
C THR A 198 -21.62 4.98 6.36
N GLU A 199 -20.42 4.40 6.46
CA GLU A 199 -20.18 2.98 6.16
C GLU A 199 -20.98 2.04 7.08
N GLY A 200 -20.93 2.28 8.40
CA GLY A 200 -21.57 1.45 9.42
C GLY A 200 -23.09 1.43 9.35
N GLY A 201 -23.70 2.52 8.89
CA GLY A 201 -25.15 2.68 8.83
C GLY A 201 -25.61 4.07 9.28
N GLY A 202 -26.92 4.25 9.35
CA GLY A 202 -27.54 5.52 9.77
C GLY A 202 -28.00 5.52 11.23
N ARG A 203 -28.38 6.70 11.74
CA ARG A 203 -28.73 6.91 13.17
C ARG A 203 -29.82 5.96 13.69
N THR A 204 -30.76 5.61 12.82
CA THR A 204 -31.91 4.73 13.14
C THR A 204 -31.60 3.25 13.00
N ASP A 205 -30.43 2.87 12.45
CA ASP A 205 -30.00 1.47 12.42
C ASP A 205 -29.64 0.95 13.81
N SER A 206 -29.60 1.84 14.82
CA SER A 206 -29.25 1.53 16.21
C SER A 206 -30.06 0.47 16.89
N GLN A 207 -31.26 0.30 16.40
CA GLN A 207 -32.23 -0.63 16.95
C GLN A 207 -32.63 -1.69 15.90
N ALA A 208 -31.97 -1.73 14.75
CA ALA A 208 -32.30 -2.59 13.61
C ALA A 208 -31.33 -3.77 13.45
N ASP A 209 -31.83 -4.85 12.84
CA ASP A 209 -31.06 -6.08 12.56
C ASP A 209 -30.14 -5.95 11.35
N SER A 210 -30.34 -4.90 10.56
CA SER A 210 -29.63 -4.66 9.31
C SER A 210 -29.55 -3.17 9.04
N THR A 211 -28.45 -2.76 8.42
CA THR A 211 -28.26 -1.41 7.89
C THR A 211 -28.82 -1.24 6.48
N LYS A 212 -28.96 0.02 6.04
CA LYS A 212 -29.20 0.38 4.64
C LYS A 212 -27.93 0.44 3.80
N THR A 213 -26.76 0.21 4.39
CA THR A 213 -25.50 0.04 3.66
C THR A 213 -25.59 -1.23 2.81
N VAL A 214 -25.30 -1.11 1.51
CA VAL A 214 -25.32 -2.26 0.59
C VAL A 214 -23.90 -2.74 0.38
N ILE A 215 -23.59 -3.93 0.91
CA ILE A 215 -22.29 -4.59 0.72
C ILE A 215 -22.23 -5.10 -0.72
N ARG A 216 -21.27 -4.60 -1.52
CA ARG A 216 -21.00 -5.07 -2.89
C ARG A 216 -20.08 -6.27 -2.88
N HIS A 217 -18.98 -6.17 -2.14
CA HIS A 217 -18.02 -7.24 -1.96
C HIS A 217 -17.33 -7.08 -0.59
N ILE A 218 -17.03 -8.19 0.07
CA ILE A 218 -16.20 -8.21 1.26
C ILE A 218 -15.50 -9.57 1.33
N HIS A 219 -14.20 -9.53 1.60
CA HIS A 219 -13.35 -10.71 1.67
C HIS A 219 -12.42 -10.59 2.88
N ALA A 220 -12.34 -11.67 3.64
CA ALA A 220 -11.48 -11.81 4.79
C ALA A 220 -10.59 -13.04 4.57
N ALA A 221 -9.28 -12.87 4.61
CA ALA A 221 -8.35 -13.99 4.51
C ALA A 221 -7.05 -13.67 5.25
N GLY A 222 -6.60 -14.60 6.08
CA GLY A 222 -5.40 -14.44 6.91
C GLY A 222 -5.42 -13.13 7.71
N LYS A 223 -4.51 -12.21 7.35
CA LYS A 223 -4.31 -10.91 8.00
C LYS A 223 -4.97 -9.73 7.27
N THR A 224 -5.76 -9.98 6.21
CA THR A 224 -6.27 -8.93 5.32
C THR A 224 -7.78 -8.99 5.16
N LEU A 225 -8.45 -7.87 5.47
CA LEU A 225 -9.89 -7.66 5.26
C LEU A 225 -10.08 -6.60 4.16
N THR A 226 -10.72 -6.96 3.06
CA THR A 226 -11.09 -6.02 1.99
C THR A 226 -12.60 -5.90 1.89
N SER A 227 -13.13 -4.70 1.69
CA SER A 227 -14.57 -4.50 1.47
C SER A 227 -14.84 -3.36 0.50
N GLU A 228 -15.96 -3.44 -0.20
CA GLU A 228 -16.56 -2.39 -1.01
C GLU A 228 -18.06 -2.34 -0.70
N VAL A 229 -18.55 -1.16 -0.35
CA VAL A 229 -19.92 -0.94 0.11
C VAL A 229 -20.50 0.33 -0.49
N LEU A 230 -21.81 0.37 -0.65
CA LEU A 230 -22.57 1.60 -0.88
C LEU A 230 -23.11 2.08 0.47
N PRO A 231 -22.56 3.16 1.05
CA PRO A 231 -22.86 3.55 2.42
C PRO A 231 -24.30 4.05 2.58
N ALA A 232 -24.91 3.81 3.74
CA ALA A 232 -26.18 4.42 4.10
C ALA A 232 -26.00 5.91 4.40
N PHE A 233 -27.03 6.72 4.19
CA PHE A 233 -27.05 8.06 4.77
C PHE A 233 -27.32 8.00 6.27
N TRP A 234 -26.65 8.87 7.03
CA TRP A 234 -26.84 9.01 8.48
C TRP A 234 -28.29 9.31 8.85
N MET A 235 -28.89 10.31 8.17
CA MET A 235 -30.32 10.58 8.20
C MET A 235 -31.05 9.90 7.04
N ARG A 236 -32.29 9.47 7.27
CA ARG A 236 -33.14 8.83 6.25
C ARG A 236 -33.77 9.86 5.34
N ALA A 237 -34.17 9.44 4.15
CA ALA A 237 -34.78 10.35 3.17
C ALA A 237 -36.10 10.99 3.68
N ASN A 238 -36.76 10.32 4.63
CA ASN A 238 -37.99 10.79 5.25
C ASN A 238 -37.75 11.60 6.54
N ASP A 239 -36.51 11.77 6.99
CA ASP A 239 -36.20 12.60 8.16
C ASP A 239 -36.40 14.09 7.80
N PRO A 240 -37.03 14.93 8.65
CA PRO A 240 -37.36 16.32 8.32
C PRO A 240 -36.16 17.22 7.99
N GLU A 241 -34.99 16.89 8.55
CA GLU A 241 -33.74 17.64 8.42
C GLU A 241 -32.84 17.08 7.31
N SER A 242 -33.24 15.99 6.67
CA SER A 242 -32.48 15.31 5.62
C SER A 242 -32.54 16.07 4.29
N VAL A 243 -31.43 16.06 3.55
CA VAL A 243 -31.38 16.55 2.16
C VAL A 243 -31.19 15.41 1.15
N ASN A 244 -31.16 14.15 1.60
CA ASN A 244 -31.09 12.99 0.72
C ASN A 244 -32.48 12.51 0.27
N VAL A 245 -32.59 12.12 -1.00
CA VAL A 245 -33.84 11.58 -1.60
C VAL A 245 -33.96 10.06 -1.50
N ILE A 246 -32.89 9.39 -1.11
CA ILE A 246 -32.79 7.93 -0.94
C ILE A 246 -31.99 7.62 0.34
N ASP A 247 -32.14 6.40 0.88
CA ASP A 247 -31.48 6.00 2.13
C ASP A 247 -30.04 5.50 1.95
N THR A 248 -29.62 5.20 0.71
CA THR A 248 -28.31 4.63 0.38
C THR A 248 -27.59 5.48 -0.66
N TYR A 249 -26.37 5.89 -0.36
CA TYR A 249 -25.51 6.61 -1.28
C TYR A 249 -25.03 5.68 -2.41
N GLN A 250 -25.09 6.15 -3.66
CA GLN A 250 -24.92 5.27 -4.83
C GLN A 250 -23.46 5.03 -5.23
N TYR A 251 -22.50 5.63 -4.54
CA TYR A 251 -21.08 5.54 -4.87
C TYR A 251 -20.28 4.81 -3.79
N PRO A 252 -19.27 4.02 -4.18
CA PRO A 252 -18.64 3.07 -3.28
C PRO A 252 -17.67 3.73 -2.30
N PHE A 253 -17.67 3.19 -1.08
CA PHE A 253 -16.56 3.21 -0.15
C PHE A 253 -15.90 1.85 -0.16
N SER A 254 -14.60 1.81 -0.38
CA SER A 254 -13.80 0.59 -0.32
C SER A 254 -12.71 0.74 0.73
N LYS A 255 -12.44 -0.33 1.49
CA LYS A 255 -11.32 -0.37 2.42
C LYS A 255 -10.53 -1.67 2.32
N THR A 256 -9.25 -1.58 2.60
CA THR A 256 -8.35 -2.70 2.83
C THR A 256 -7.69 -2.50 4.18
N VAL A 257 -7.89 -3.45 5.10
CA VAL A 257 -7.26 -3.46 6.43
C VAL A 257 -6.31 -4.63 6.51
N THR A 258 -5.03 -4.33 6.75
CA THR A 258 -3.98 -5.34 6.91
C THR A 258 -3.42 -5.30 8.33
N LEU A 259 -3.38 -6.45 8.99
CA LEU A 259 -2.85 -6.61 10.35
C LEU A 259 -1.34 -6.81 10.34
N SER A 260 -0.63 -6.14 11.25
CA SER A 260 0.80 -6.31 11.48
C SER A 260 1.13 -6.14 12.97
N CYS A 261 2.05 -6.96 13.48
CA CYS A 261 2.50 -6.91 14.87
C CYS A 261 4.03 -6.71 14.91
N PRO A 262 4.51 -5.45 14.80
CA PRO A 262 5.95 -5.18 14.73
C PRO A 262 6.70 -5.39 16.06
N GLY A 263 6.00 -5.61 17.18
CA GLY A 263 6.64 -5.86 18.47
C GLY A 263 5.71 -6.44 19.53
N VAL A 264 6.26 -6.78 20.70
CA VAL A 264 5.55 -7.51 21.77
C VAL A 264 4.48 -6.66 22.49
N ALA A 265 4.61 -5.34 22.45
CA ALA A 265 3.72 -4.37 23.07
C ALA A 265 3.02 -3.44 22.04
N LYS A 266 3.16 -3.74 20.74
CA LYS A 266 2.65 -2.89 19.66
C LYS A 266 2.05 -3.74 18.54
N ALA A 267 0.78 -3.50 18.27
CA ALA A 267 0.10 -3.95 17.05
C ALA A 267 -0.22 -2.73 16.16
N CYS A 268 -0.27 -2.93 14.85
CA CYS A 268 -0.73 -1.92 13.91
C CYS A 268 -1.68 -2.49 12.86
N LEU A 269 -2.62 -1.65 12.44
CA LEU A 269 -3.53 -1.89 11.34
C LEU A 269 -3.22 -0.86 10.26
N VAL A 270 -2.90 -1.33 9.06
CA VAL A 270 -2.83 -0.46 7.88
C VAL A 270 -4.24 -0.37 7.31
N PHE A 271 -4.86 0.80 7.43
CA PHE A 271 -6.20 1.10 6.93
C PHE A 271 -6.09 1.90 5.64
N GLN A 272 -6.29 1.25 4.49
CA GLN A 272 -6.33 1.93 3.20
C GLN A 272 -7.79 2.13 2.79
N SER A 273 -8.21 3.38 2.62
CA SER A 273 -9.55 3.77 2.20
C SER A 273 -9.54 4.28 0.76
N THR A 274 -10.58 3.93 0.01
CA THR A 274 -10.86 4.40 -1.33
C THR A 274 -12.31 4.88 -1.40
N PHE A 275 -12.56 6.08 -1.92
CA PHE A 275 -13.93 6.59 -2.10
C PHE A 275 -14.08 7.36 -3.41
N THR A 276 -15.31 7.36 -3.94
CA THR A 276 -15.66 8.09 -5.16
C THR A 276 -16.65 9.20 -4.86
N VAL A 277 -16.38 10.42 -5.36
CA VAL A 277 -17.27 11.58 -5.22
C VAL A 277 -17.97 11.84 -6.55
N ALA A 278 -19.25 11.44 -6.65
CA ALA A 278 -20.03 11.60 -7.88
C ALA A 278 -21.53 11.74 -7.59
N GLY A 279 -22.29 12.06 -8.66
CA GLY A 279 -23.76 12.14 -8.67
C GLY A 279 -24.36 13.47 -8.24
N ASP A 280 -25.64 13.42 -7.90
CA ASP A 280 -26.48 14.55 -7.49
C ASP A 280 -26.18 14.97 -6.04
N ILE A 281 -24.96 15.44 -5.80
CA ILE A 281 -24.53 15.99 -4.52
C ILE A 281 -25.08 17.43 -4.40
N PRO A 282 -25.76 17.79 -3.29
CA PRO A 282 -26.18 19.16 -3.01
C PRO A 282 -25.01 20.15 -3.08
N ALA A 283 -25.28 21.42 -3.39
CA ALA A 283 -24.25 22.44 -3.39
C ALA A 283 -23.54 22.51 -2.03
N TYR A 284 -22.22 22.46 -2.04
CA TYR A 284 -21.38 22.44 -0.84
C TYR A 284 -20.18 23.39 -1.02
N THR A 285 -19.61 23.83 0.10
CA THR A 285 -18.40 24.66 0.12
C THR A 285 -17.14 23.84 0.41
N VAL A 286 -17.28 22.83 1.28
CA VAL A 286 -16.21 21.92 1.68
C VAL A 286 -16.80 20.52 1.81
N LEU A 287 -16.15 19.53 1.22
CA LEU A 287 -16.40 18.13 1.53
C LEU A 287 -15.40 17.68 2.59
N GLN A 288 -15.92 17.02 3.61
CA GLN A 288 -15.18 16.46 4.72
C GLN A 288 -15.25 14.93 4.68
N MET A 289 -14.11 14.27 4.50
CA MET A 289 -13.98 12.82 4.60
C MET A 289 -13.36 12.46 5.95
N GLU A 290 -14.00 11.56 6.68
CA GLU A 290 -13.45 10.92 7.88
C GLU A 290 -13.06 9.48 7.53
N ALA A 291 -11.76 9.24 7.40
CA ALA A 291 -11.22 7.94 7.02
C ALA A 291 -9.84 7.74 7.69
N PRO A 292 -9.68 6.82 8.64
CA PRO A 292 -10.74 6.24 9.44
C PRO A 292 -11.23 7.18 10.54
N THR A 293 -12.45 6.93 10.99
CA THR A 293 -12.91 7.30 12.32
C THR A 293 -12.86 6.07 13.22
N GLY A 294 -12.29 6.22 14.41
CA GLY A 294 -12.22 5.19 15.44
C GLY A 294 -12.99 5.62 16.69
N TYR A 295 -13.90 4.77 17.14
CA TYR A 295 -14.69 5.02 18.34
C TYR A 295 -14.36 3.96 19.39
N MET A 296 -13.76 4.40 20.49
CA MET A 296 -13.28 3.53 21.56
C MET A 296 -14.28 3.48 22.73
N PRO A 297 -14.19 2.43 23.57
CA PRO A 297 -14.93 2.36 24.83
C PRO A 297 -14.68 3.60 25.72
N SER A 298 -15.62 3.87 26.64
CA SER A 298 -15.57 5.02 27.55
C SER A 298 -14.33 5.09 28.43
N GLU A 299 -13.61 3.98 28.61
CA GLU A 299 -12.36 3.92 29.40
C GLU A 299 -11.16 4.64 28.76
N PHE A 300 -11.21 4.91 27.44
CA PHE A 300 -10.17 5.66 26.72
C PHE A 300 -10.36 7.18 26.88
N THR A 301 -10.17 7.68 28.10
CA THR A 301 -10.51 9.05 28.49
C THR A 301 -9.41 10.09 28.23
N VAL A 302 -8.18 9.67 27.97
CA VAL A 302 -7.02 10.59 27.88
C VAL A 302 -6.59 10.75 26.43
N PHE A 303 -6.71 11.96 25.90
CA PHE A 303 -6.23 12.30 24.55
C PHE A 303 -4.90 13.06 24.60
N ARG A 304 -3.94 12.61 23.80
CA ARG A 304 -2.63 13.23 23.60
C ARG A 304 -2.34 13.27 22.10
N SER A 305 -1.33 14.04 21.71
CA SER A 305 -0.80 13.97 20.33
C SER A 305 0.63 13.48 20.31
N VAL A 306 1.07 12.89 19.21
CA VAL A 306 2.45 12.42 19.02
C VAL A 306 3.17 13.30 18.02
N HIS A 307 4.33 13.80 18.41
CA HIS A 307 5.24 14.46 17.49
C HIS A 307 6.08 13.40 16.77
N LEU A 308 5.75 13.11 15.49
CA LEU A 308 6.31 11.96 14.76
C LEU A 308 7.84 11.98 14.66
N THR A 309 8.46 13.16 14.56
CA THR A 309 9.92 13.29 14.44
C THR A 309 10.67 12.95 15.74
N SER A 310 10.08 13.27 16.89
CA SER A 310 10.73 13.06 18.20
C SER A 310 10.18 11.85 18.95
N GLY A 311 9.05 11.29 18.51
CA GLY A 311 8.34 10.23 19.19
C GLY A 311 7.71 10.64 20.52
N GLN A 312 7.72 11.93 20.87
CA GLN A 312 7.21 12.42 22.15
C GLN A 312 5.68 12.59 22.14
N LEU A 313 5.05 12.19 23.24
CA LEU A 313 3.67 12.53 23.55
C LEU A 313 3.60 13.97 24.06
N VAL A 314 2.73 14.77 23.44
CA VAL A 314 2.46 16.17 23.79
C VAL A 314 0.98 16.34 24.14
N THR A 315 0.65 17.49 24.74
CA THR A 315 -0.74 17.91 24.91
C THR A 315 -1.47 17.85 23.58
N TYR A 316 -2.69 17.34 23.59
CA TYR A 316 -3.48 17.14 22.38
C TYR A 316 -3.59 18.42 21.53
N THR A 317 -3.27 18.29 20.24
CA THR A 317 -3.54 19.28 19.20
C THR A 317 -4.19 18.58 18.00
N ASN A 318 -5.04 19.30 17.28
CA ASN A 318 -5.66 18.78 16.06
C ASN A 318 -4.69 18.68 14.88
N THR A 319 -3.49 19.24 14.97
CA THR A 319 -2.47 19.23 13.90
C THR A 319 -1.53 18.03 13.96
N HIS A 320 -1.47 17.32 15.08
CA HIS A 320 -0.59 16.17 15.28
C HIS A 320 -1.40 14.89 15.48
N PRO A 321 -0.85 13.71 15.08
CA PRO A 321 -1.46 12.41 15.28
C PRO A 321 -2.03 12.22 16.69
N VAL A 322 -3.30 11.87 16.76
CA VAL A 322 -4.03 11.68 18.02
C VAL A 322 -3.81 10.28 18.59
N VAL A 323 -3.66 10.23 19.91
CA VAL A 323 -3.59 9.00 20.71
C VAL A 323 -4.59 9.13 21.85
N ALA A 324 -5.48 8.14 21.95
CA ALA A 324 -6.36 7.95 23.10
C ALA A 324 -5.80 6.84 23.99
N SER A 325 -5.70 7.08 25.29
CA SER A 325 -5.29 6.07 26.27
C SER A 325 -6.28 5.97 27.43
N THR A 326 -6.22 4.84 28.12
CA THR A 326 -6.86 4.68 29.43
C THR A 326 -6.20 5.61 30.45
N ALA A 327 -6.92 5.97 31.51
CA ALA A 327 -6.42 6.87 32.55
C ALA A 327 -5.13 6.38 33.23
N ASP A 328 -4.89 5.07 33.21
CA ASP A 328 -3.70 4.40 33.76
C ASP A 328 -2.63 4.05 32.71
N ASP A 329 -2.83 4.49 31.46
CA ASP A 329 -1.91 4.29 30.33
C ASP A 329 -1.59 2.81 30.00
N ARG A 330 -2.41 1.86 30.48
CA ARG A 330 -2.25 0.43 30.17
C ARG A 330 -2.58 0.11 28.72
N TYR A 331 -3.59 0.78 28.17
CA TYR A 331 -4.03 0.59 26.79
C TYR A 331 -4.05 1.93 26.06
N ALA A 332 -3.57 1.93 24.82
CA ALA A 332 -3.60 3.11 23.98
C ALA A 332 -3.88 2.76 22.52
N MET A 333 -4.65 3.61 21.85
CA MET A 333 -4.97 3.51 20.43
C MET A 333 -4.74 4.87 19.78
N GLY A 334 -4.03 4.91 18.66
CA GLY A 334 -3.77 6.15 17.93
C GLY A 334 -3.73 5.93 16.44
N VAL A 335 -3.73 7.03 15.70
CA VAL A 335 -3.74 7.01 14.23
C VAL A 335 -2.81 8.08 13.68
N TYR A 336 -2.15 7.77 12.56
CA TYR A 336 -1.49 8.79 11.76
C TYR A 336 -1.67 8.50 10.26
N ALA A 337 -1.65 9.57 9.47
CA ALA A 337 -1.52 9.48 8.02
C ALA A 337 -0.03 9.59 7.63
N PRO A 338 0.54 8.62 6.89
CA PRO A 338 1.84 8.76 6.24
C PRO A 338 1.94 10.00 5.35
N ALA A 339 3.12 10.62 5.30
CA ALA A 339 3.42 11.77 4.44
C ALA A 339 3.27 11.42 2.94
N GLY A 340 3.02 12.43 2.10
CA GLY A 340 2.95 12.28 0.64
C GLY A 340 1.62 11.80 0.07
N GLN A 341 0.54 11.84 0.87
CA GLN A 341 -0.82 11.59 0.37
C GLN A 341 -1.47 12.92 -0.04
N ASP A 342 -2.08 12.96 -1.25
CA ASP A 342 -2.82 14.08 -1.88
C ASP A 342 -2.47 15.47 -1.29
N THR A 343 -1.46 16.12 -1.88
CA THR A 343 -0.79 17.32 -1.35
C THR A 343 -1.64 18.59 -1.33
N ASP A 344 -2.84 18.54 -1.90
CA ASP A 344 -3.82 19.62 -1.85
C ASP A 344 -4.82 19.36 -0.73
N LEU A 345 -4.52 19.74 0.53
CA LEU A 345 -5.42 20.31 1.56
C LEU A 345 -5.19 19.91 3.04
N PHE A 346 -5.84 20.72 3.91
CA PHE A 346 -5.90 20.72 5.37
C PHE A 346 -6.39 19.38 5.96
N GLN A 347 -5.44 18.62 6.51
CA GLN A 347 -5.69 17.44 7.34
C GLN A 347 -5.63 17.81 8.82
N TYR A 348 -6.56 17.30 9.63
CA TYR A 348 -6.48 17.41 11.08
C TYR A 348 -6.99 16.14 11.77
N TYR A 349 -6.63 16.00 13.04
CA TYR A 349 -7.03 14.93 13.93
C TYR A 349 -8.05 15.48 14.91
N GLY A 350 -9.20 14.81 15.04
CA GLY A 350 -10.24 15.20 15.99
C GLY A 350 -10.30 14.28 17.20
N SER A 351 -10.82 14.82 18.31
CA SER A 351 -11.12 14.11 19.55
C SER A 351 -12.50 14.55 20.03
N HIS A 352 -13.40 13.61 20.28
CA HIS A 352 -14.76 13.91 20.75
C HIS A 352 -15.12 12.94 21.87
N SER A 353 -15.82 13.43 22.88
CA SER A 353 -16.41 12.61 23.94
C SER A 353 -17.91 12.77 23.89
N PHE A 354 -18.62 11.65 23.81
CA PHE A 354 -20.07 11.58 23.78
C PHE A 354 -20.52 10.84 25.03
N GLY A 355 -21.27 11.51 25.90
CA GLY A 355 -21.72 10.94 27.18
C GLY A 355 -21.25 11.72 28.40
N SER A 356 -22.07 11.68 29.47
CA SER A 356 -21.84 12.40 30.73
C SER A 356 -22.07 11.53 31.96
N ASN A 357 -22.24 10.20 31.79
CA ASN A 357 -22.64 9.32 32.88
C ASN A 357 -21.96 7.95 32.79
N PRO A 358 -21.06 7.58 33.72
CA PRO A 358 -20.30 6.34 33.68
C PRO A 358 -21.15 5.05 33.69
N ASP A 359 -22.42 5.14 34.08
CA ASP A 359 -23.39 4.03 34.04
C ASP A 359 -24.29 4.02 32.78
N SER A 360 -24.09 4.97 31.85
CA SER A 360 -24.84 5.02 30.59
C SER A 360 -24.22 4.10 29.54
N PRO A 361 -25.00 3.21 28.89
CA PRO A 361 -24.51 2.32 27.85
C PRO A 361 -24.08 3.04 26.54
N SER A 362 -24.21 4.37 26.46
CA SER A 362 -23.95 5.18 25.26
C SER A 362 -22.70 6.06 25.32
N ASP A 363 -21.79 5.89 26.29
CA ASP A 363 -20.64 6.79 26.47
C ASP A 363 -19.39 6.36 25.65
N THR A 364 -18.90 7.18 24.71
CA THR A 364 -17.69 6.94 23.85
C THR A 364 -16.75 8.10 23.79
N ASN A 365 -15.49 7.72 23.61
CA ASN A 365 -14.48 8.59 23.09
C ASN A 365 -14.20 8.24 21.62
N LYS A 366 -14.24 9.24 20.75
CA LYS A 366 -13.98 9.17 19.31
C LYS A 366 -12.69 9.90 19.01
N TRP A 367 -11.82 9.30 18.19
CA TRP A 367 -10.89 10.06 17.38
C TRP A 367 -11.22 9.88 15.90
N ASN A 368 -10.85 10.86 15.07
CA ASN A 368 -10.97 10.75 13.63
C ASN A 368 -9.81 11.44 12.90
N VAL A 369 -9.49 10.94 11.70
CA VAL A 369 -8.65 11.68 10.75
C VAL A 369 -9.55 12.31 9.72
N VAL A 370 -9.48 13.64 9.62
CA VAL A 370 -10.37 14.42 8.78
C VAL A 370 -9.60 15.03 7.62
N TYR A 371 -10.04 14.71 6.41
CA TYR A 371 -9.56 15.30 5.17
C TYR A 371 -10.63 16.24 4.61
N ARG A 372 -10.28 17.52 4.37
CA ARG A 372 -11.20 18.54 3.86
C ARG A 372 -10.75 19.06 2.52
N LYS A 373 -11.67 19.22 1.56
CA LYS A 373 -11.35 19.79 0.25
C LYS A 373 -12.53 20.58 -0.30
N ASN A 374 -12.23 21.75 -0.88
CA ASN A 374 -13.25 22.66 -1.41
C ASN A 374 -13.84 22.13 -2.72
N THR A 375 -13.06 21.37 -3.49
CA THR A 375 -13.47 20.84 -4.79
C THR A 375 -12.90 19.44 -5.01
N PHE A 376 -13.79 18.45 -5.12
CA PHE A 376 -13.46 17.13 -5.64
C PHE A 376 -13.88 17.06 -7.11
N PRO A 377 -12.99 16.65 -8.04
CA PRO A 377 -13.40 16.39 -9.41
C PRO A 377 -14.55 15.37 -9.45
N ARG A 378 -15.66 15.69 -10.10
CA ARG A 378 -16.79 14.76 -10.18
C ARG A 378 -16.34 13.48 -10.90
N GLY A 379 -16.57 12.32 -10.27
CA GLY A 379 -16.20 11.01 -10.82
C GLY A 379 -14.75 10.59 -10.52
N SER A 380 -13.96 11.37 -9.77
CA SER A 380 -12.64 10.92 -9.34
C SER A 380 -12.74 9.94 -8.17
N THR A 381 -11.79 9.01 -8.14
CA THR A 381 -11.60 8.05 -7.05
C THR A 381 -10.37 8.47 -6.26
N HIS A 382 -10.52 8.60 -4.94
CA HIS A 382 -9.46 9.05 -4.03
C HIS A 382 -9.02 7.88 -3.17
N VAL A 383 -7.70 7.72 -3.00
CA VAL A 383 -7.10 6.67 -2.18
C VAL A 383 -6.29 7.32 -1.07
N GLN A 384 -6.54 6.90 0.16
CA GLN A 384 -5.86 7.35 1.36
C GLN A 384 -5.44 6.13 2.18
N LYS A 385 -4.35 6.27 2.93
CA LYS A 385 -3.72 5.22 3.73
C LYS A 385 -3.45 5.76 5.11
N TYR A 386 -3.78 4.97 6.12
CA TYR A 386 -3.61 5.34 7.52
C TYR A 386 -3.01 4.16 8.26
N THR A 387 -2.27 4.45 9.32
CA THR A 387 -1.79 3.42 10.23
C THR A 387 -2.38 3.69 11.60
N VAL A 388 -3.15 2.72 12.08
CA VAL A 388 -3.73 2.71 13.42
C VAL A 388 -2.81 1.87 14.31
N TYR A 389 -2.26 2.47 15.36
CA TYR A 389 -1.44 1.76 16.35
C TYR A 389 -2.25 1.43 17.58
N ILE A 390 -1.95 0.28 18.14
CA ILE A 390 -2.54 -0.21 19.38
C ILE A 390 -1.39 -0.67 20.27
N CYS A 391 -1.39 -0.19 21.51
CA CYS A 391 -0.42 -0.54 22.52
C CYS A 391 -1.09 -1.20 23.72
N ASP A 392 -0.44 -2.24 24.24
CA ASP A 392 -0.83 -2.98 25.44
C ASP A 392 0.42 -3.08 26.32
N TYR A 393 0.45 -2.24 27.36
CA TYR A 393 1.50 -2.21 28.36
C TYR A 393 1.10 -2.93 29.65
N SER A 394 -0.08 -3.56 29.70
CA SER A 394 -0.62 -4.17 30.92
C SER A 394 0.34 -5.19 31.54
N LYS A 395 1.02 -6.02 30.72
CA LYS A 395 2.00 -7.01 31.18
C LYS A 395 3.23 -6.41 31.85
N PHE A 396 3.70 -5.24 31.40
CA PHE A 396 4.88 -4.58 31.98
C PHE A 396 4.55 -3.84 33.28
N MET A 397 3.27 -3.59 33.52
CA MET A 397 2.75 -2.97 34.74
C MET A 397 2.29 -4.03 35.76
N ASP A 398 2.46 -5.32 35.47
CA ASP A 398 2.16 -6.42 36.40
C ASP A 398 3.30 -6.60 37.41
N ASP A 399 2.97 -6.61 38.69
CA ASP A 399 3.92 -6.83 39.78
C ASP A 399 4.63 -8.20 39.70
N ASN A 400 4.03 -9.17 39.00
CA ASN A 400 4.55 -10.53 38.81
C ASN A 400 5.16 -10.78 37.40
N PHE A 401 5.54 -9.72 36.66
CA PHE A 401 6.09 -9.85 35.31
C PHE A 401 7.27 -10.84 35.21
N ASP A 402 7.07 -11.95 34.48
CA ASP A 402 8.12 -12.92 34.18
C ASP A 402 8.87 -12.50 32.90
N ALA A 403 10.00 -11.81 33.10
CA ALA A 403 10.87 -11.38 32.02
C ALA A 403 11.39 -12.56 31.16
N LYS A 404 11.57 -13.75 31.74
CA LYS A 404 12.09 -14.93 31.02
C LYS A 404 11.03 -15.50 30.08
N GLU A 405 9.79 -15.62 30.54
CA GLU A 405 8.66 -16.04 29.70
C GLU A 405 8.41 -15.04 28.56
N TRP A 406 8.50 -13.74 28.87
CA TRP A 406 8.35 -12.67 27.89
C TRP A 406 9.43 -12.72 26.80
N VAL A 407 10.72 -12.81 27.18
CA VAL A 407 11.84 -12.93 26.25
C VAL A 407 11.69 -14.17 25.37
N ASN A 408 11.38 -15.33 25.97
CA ASN A 408 11.19 -16.58 25.24
C ASN A 408 10.01 -16.51 24.26
N SER A 409 8.96 -15.76 24.58
CA SER A 409 7.83 -15.52 23.68
C SER A 409 8.22 -14.62 22.51
N ALA A 410 9.02 -13.56 22.75
CA ALA A 410 9.54 -12.69 21.71
C ALA A 410 10.44 -13.43 20.71
N PHE A 411 11.29 -14.36 21.21
CA PHE A 411 12.15 -15.21 20.38
C PHE A 411 11.38 -16.18 19.47
N ARG A 412 10.10 -16.47 19.75
CA ARG A 412 9.26 -17.30 18.87
C ARG A 412 8.73 -16.54 17.64
N CYS A 413 8.63 -15.21 17.70
CA CYS A 413 7.95 -14.40 16.68
C CYS A 413 8.86 -13.86 15.55
N GLN A 414 10.19 -13.92 15.69
CA GLN A 414 11.14 -13.31 14.73
C GLN A 414 12.20 -14.28 14.20
N ARG A 415 11.79 -15.50 13.82
CA ARG A 415 12.72 -16.45 13.21
C ARG A 415 12.83 -16.19 11.71
N GLU A 416 13.85 -15.45 11.28
CA GLU A 416 14.23 -15.42 9.87
C GLU A 416 14.67 -16.84 9.44
N PRO A 417 14.17 -17.37 8.31
CA PRO A 417 14.53 -18.70 7.85
C PRO A 417 16.02 -18.75 7.50
N GLY A 418 16.80 -19.55 8.24
CA GLY A 418 18.21 -19.80 7.97
C GLY A 418 19.21 -19.32 9.04
N VAL A 419 18.78 -18.57 10.06
CA VAL A 419 19.67 -18.07 11.13
C VAL A 419 19.59 -18.97 12.38
N SER A 420 20.74 -19.35 12.92
CA SER A 420 20.81 -20.14 14.17
C SER A 420 20.29 -19.34 15.37
N LEU A 421 19.67 -20.02 16.34
CA LEU A 421 19.08 -19.38 17.53
C LEU A 421 20.13 -18.55 18.31
N ASP A 422 21.37 -19.05 18.37
CA ASP A 422 22.50 -18.40 19.02
C ASP A 422 22.95 -17.13 18.29
N GLN A 423 22.98 -17.12 16.94
CA GLN A 423 23.32 -15.91 16.19
C GLN A 423 22.28 -14.80 16.38
N HIS A 424 21.00 -15.14 16.38
CA HIS A 424 19.94 -14.17 16.59
C HIS A 424 19.93 -13.62 18.03
N ALA A 425 20.11 -14.48 19.04
CA ALA A 425 20.24 -14.06 20.43
C ALA A 425 21.48 -13.18 20.66
N THR A 426 22.62 -13.53 20.08
CA THR A 426 23.86 -12.73 20.17
C THR A 426 23.69 -11.35 19.54
N THR A 427 23.03 -11.28 18.38
CA THR A 427 22.71 -10.02 17.71
C THR A 427 21.78 -9.14 18.55
N MET A 428 20.75 -9.73 19.17
CA MET A 428 19.85 -9.02 20.07
C MET A 428 20.57 -8.52 21.33
N VAL A 429 21.43 -9.34 21.94
CA VAL A 429 22.24 -8.94 23.10
C VAL A 429 23.17 -7.78 22.74
N MET A 430 23.83 -7.81 21.57
CA MET A 430 24.66 -6.69 21.11
C MET A 430 23.84 -5.42 20.90
N LYS A 431 22.63 -5.52 20.32
CA LYS A 431 21.73 -4.36 20.17
C LYS A 431 21.27 -3.80 21.52
N LEU A 432 20.94 -4.69 22.47
CA LEU A 432 20.54 -4.31 23.82
C LEU A 432 21.70 -3.65 24.58
N GLN A 433 22.92 -4.17 24.44
CA GLN A 433 24.13 -3.56 24.99
C GLN A 433 24.41 -2.18 24.38
N MET A 434 24.24 -2.01 23.05
CA MET A 434 24.36 -0.70 22.42
C MET A 434 23.32 0.28 22.96
N LEU A 435 22.06 -0.13 23.10
CA LEU A 435 21.01 0.73 23.65
C LEU A 435 21.27 1.11 25.11
N ILE A 436 21.76 0.17 25.93
CA ILE A 436 22.17 0.46 27.31
C ILE A 436 23.32 1.46 27.31
N GLN A 437 24.31 1.29 26.43
CA GLN A 437 25.45 2.20 26.32
C GLN A 437 25.01 3.59 25.86
N GLU A 438 24.08 3.67 24.91
CA GLU A 438 23.53 4.92 24.39
C GLU A 438 22.72 5.67 25.47
N VAL A 439 21.87 4.96 26.21
CA VAL A 439 21.13 5.54 27.35
C VAL A 439 22.09 6.03 28.43
N ASN A 440 23.13 5.26 28.74
CA ASN A 440 24.16 5.67 29.71
C ASN A 440 24.93 6.90 29.22
N ASN A 441 25.31 6.95 27.93
CA ASN A 441 26.01 8.09 27.34
C ASN A 441 25.14 9.35 27.37
N ILE A 442 23.87 9.25 26.99
CA ILE A 442 22.92 10.38 27.03
C ILE A 442 22.73 10.85 28.47
N LEU A 443 22.59 9.91 29.43
CA LEU A 443 22.47 10.24 30.84
C LEU A 443 23.73 10.93 31.37
N GLU A 444 24.91 10.47 30.96
CA GLU A 444 26.19 11.04 31.36
C GLU A 444 26.43 12.42 30.74
N GLU A 445 26.06 12.61 29.47
CA GLU A 445 26.13 13.89 28.77
C GLU A 445 25.15 14.92 29.37
N ALA A 446 23.91 14.49 29.67
CA ALA A 446 22.93 15.31 30.37
C ALA A 446 23.40 15.64 31.80
N SER A 447 24.02 14.69 32.51
CA SER A 447 24.58 14.93 33.84
C SER A 447 25.76 15.90 33.78
N GLN A 448 26.64 15.80 32.79
CA GLN A 448 27.78 16.70 32.60
C GLN A 448 27.33 18.11 32.22
N GLN A 449 26.35 18.25 31.32
CA GLN A 449 25.74 19.54 31.01
C GLN A 449 25.05 20.14 32.24
N ALA A 450 24.33 19.35 33.02
CA ALA A 450 23.73 19.80 34.27
C ALA A 450 24.80 20.28 35.27
N LEU A 451 25.90 19.53 35.43
CA LEU A 451 27.04 19.90 36.28
C LEU A 451 27.78 21.16 35.79
N GLN A 452 27.91 21.37 34.48
CA GLN A 452 28.54 22.57 33.91
C GLN A 452 27.66 23.82 34.03
N ASN A 453 26.34 23.66 33.94
CA ASN A 453 25.39 24.75 34.05
C ASN A 453 25.07 25.12 35.50
N LEU A 454 25.23 24.18 36.44
CA LEU A 454 24.92 24.39 37.86
C LEU A 454 25.65 25.60 38.50
N PRO A 455 26.97 25.81 38.29
CA PRO A 455 27.66 26.98 38.84
C PRO A 455 27.14 28.31 38.27
N ARG A 456 26.76 28.32 37.00
CA ARG A 456 26.16 29.50 36.36
C ARG A 456 24.76 29.77 36.93
N VAL A 457 23.94 28.73 37.03
CA VAL A 457 22.59 28.83 37.63
C VAL A 457 22.69 29.26 39.09
N VAL A 458 23.63 28.74 39.88
CA VAL A 458 23.83 29.16 41.27
C VAL A 458 24.27 30.63 41.34
N ARG A 459 25.15 31.10 40.46
CA ARG A 459 25.53 32.52 40.41
C ARG A 459 24.37 33.42 39.97
N GLU A 460 23.60 33.01 38.98
CA GLU A 460 22.39 33.72 38.54
C GLU A 460 21.34 33.73 39.64
N LEU A 461 21.20 32.64 40.41
CA LEU A 461 20.25 32.52 41.52
C LEU A 461 20.71 33.34 42.74
N ASP A 462 22.00 33.44 43.00
CA ASP A 462 22.56 34.37 43.99
C ASP A 462 22.43 35.83 43.55
N ALA A 463 22.62 36.13 42.25
CA ALA A 463 22.39 37.47 41.69
C ALA A 463 20.91 37.86 41.78
N VAL A 464 20.00 36.96 41.38
CA VAL A 464 18.54 37.15 41.50
C VAL A 464 18.13 37.24 42.96
N LYS A 465 18.76 36.50 43.88
CA LYS A 465 18.50 36.62 45.31
C LYS A 465 18.97 37.98 45.84
N GLN A 466 20.13 38.47 45.43
CA GLN A 466 20.63 39.80 45.79
C GLN A 466 19.74 40.91 45.21
N GLU A 467 19.38 40.81 43.94
CA GLU A 467 18.42 41.71 43.28
C GLU A 467 17.04 41.64 43.93
N SER A 468 16.57 40.45 44.34
CA SER A 468 15.30 40.27 45.04
C SER A 468 15.35 40.86 46.45
N THR A 469 16.46 40.75 47.18
CA THR A 469 16.63 41.44 48.47
C THR A 469 16.72 42.95 48.31
N LEU A 470 17.44 43.43 47.28
CA LEU A 470 17.54 44.85 46.96
C LEU A 470 16.17 45.41 46.57
N LEU A 471 15.44 44.67 45.74
CA LEU A 471 14.07 44.98 45.34
C LEU A 471 13.13 44.90 46.54
N GLN A 472 13.31 43.96 47.46
CA GLN A 472 12.49 43.85 48.66
C GLN A 472 12.73 45.04 49.60
N ASP A 473 13.96 45.51 49.74
CA ASP A 473 14.29 46.70 50.53
C ASP A 473 13.82 47.98 49.83
N GLN A 474 13.97 48.08 48.51
CA GLN A 474 13.41 49.16 47.70
C GLN A 474 11.88 49.16 47.75
N MET A 475 11.22 48.01 47.66
CA MET A 475 9.78 47.88 47.79
C MET A 475 9.31 48.18 49.21
N ARG A 476 10.13 47.94 50.24
CA ARG A 476 9.79 48.30 51.62
C ARG A 476 9.94 49.81 51.86
N ALA A 477 10.95 50.45 51.26
CA ALA A 477 11.11 51.90 51.24
C ALA A 477 9.99 52.59 50.42
N VAL A 478 9.73 52.08 49.21
CA VAL A 478 8.61 52.50 48.34
C VAL A 478 7.28 52.23 49.02
N LYS A 479 7.10 51.14 49.76
CA LYS A 479 5.89 50.90 50.54
C LYS A 479 5.71 51.92 51.67
N GLN A 480 6.79 52.35 52.34
CA GLN A 480 6.71 53.42 53.35
C GLN A 480 6.44 54.79 52.71
N ASP A 481 7.04 55.07 51.56
CA ASP A 481 6.77 56.29 50.79
C ASP A 481 5.35 56.29 50.23
N ILE A 482 4.87 55.15 49.69
CA ILE A 482 3.51 54.92 49.23
C ILE A 482 2.55 55.00 50.40
N GLU A 483 2.80 54.40 51.57
CA GLU A 483 1.92 54.56 52.73
C GLU A 483 1.81 56.03 53.19
N SER A 484 2.84 56.85 52.96
CA SER A 484 2.83 58.30 53.23
C SER A 484 2.13 59.11 52.13
N VAL A 485 2.31 58.72 50.87
CA VAL A 485 1.75 59.37 49.68
C VAL A 485 0.29 58.97 49.50
N GLU A 486 -0.07 57.72 49.68
CA GLU A 486 -1.42 57.15 49.65
C GLU A 486 -2.29 57.78 50.75
N LYS A 487 -1.76 58.03 51.95
CA LYS A 487 -2.46 58.82 52.98
C LYS A 487 -2.73 60.27 52.58
N ASN A 488 -1.87 60.88 51.75
CA ASN A 488 -1.93 62.30 51.39
C ASN A 488 -2.49 62.59 49.98
N THR A 489 -2.56 61.60 49.08
CA THR A 489 -2.85 61.80 47.64
C THR A 489 -3.78 60.75 47.01
N ALA A 490 -4.20 59.69 47.74
CA ALA A 490 -5.11 58.68 47.18
C ALA A 490 -6.41 59.29 46.61
N GLN A 491 -6.91 60.36 47.25
CA GLN A 491 -8.11 61.07 46.78
C GLN A 491 -7.87 61.88 45.49
N SER A 492 -6.66 62.43 45.30
CA SER A 492 -6.27 63.19 44.10
C SER A 492 -5.96 62.28 42.92
N MET A 493 -5.32 61.13 43.16
CA MET A 493 -4.98 60.15 42.11
C MET A 493 -6.24 59.47 41.54
N GLN A 494 -7.21 59.13 42.40
CA GLN A 494 -8.50 58.59 41.96
C GLN A 494 -9.23 59.57 41.03
N THR A 495 -9.18 60.87 41.36
CA THR A 495 -9.82 61.92 40.56
C THR A 495 -9.12 62.11 39.22
N LEU A 496 -7.79 62.05 39.18
CA LEU A 496 -7.01 62.16 37.93
C LEU A 496 -7.21 60.98 36.99
N LEU A 497 -7.28 59.75 37.52
CA LEU A 497 -7.59 58.56 36.71
C LEU A 497 -8.99 58.63 36.12
N THR A 498 -9.99 59.09 36.89
CA THR A 498 -11.34 59.32 36.34
C THR A 498 -11.35 60.41 35.26
N LEU A 499 -10.55 61.47 35.42
CA LEU A 499 -10.44 62.54 34.41
C LEU A 499 -9.74 62.08 33.14
N ASP A 500 -8.71 61.26 33.23
CA ASP A 500 -8.00 60.73 32.05
C ASP A 500 -8.85 59.71 31.30
N GLU A 501 -9.57 58.85 32.02
CA GLU A 501 -10.52 57.91 31.43
C GLU A 501 -11.67 58.63 30.70
N ILE A 502 -12.20 59.70 31.31
CA ILE A 502 -13.20 60.58 30.67
C ILE A 502 -12.61 61.28 29.45
N LYS A 503 -11.39 61.84 29.55
CA LYS A 503 -10.74 62.55 28.44
C LYS A 503 -10.44 61.62 27.26
N SER A 504 -9.96 60.42 27.52
CA SER A 504 -9.67 59.41 26.49
C SER A 504 -10.95 58.99 25.77
N ARG A 505 -12.01 58.70 26.53
CA ARG A 505 -13.35 58.42 25.97
C ARG A 505 -13.87 59.60 25.16
N MET A 506 -13.79 60.82 25.67
CA MET A 506 -14.25 62.02 24.95
C MET A 506 -13.47 62.26 23.65
N LYS A 507 -12.17 61.98 23.63
CA LYS A 507 -11.36 62.16 22.42
C LYS A 507 -11.71 61.13 21.34
N MET A 508 -11.82 59.85 21.73
CA MET A 508 -12.27 58.79 20.82
C MET A 508 -13.69 59.06 20.30
N THR A 509 -14.61 59.51 21.15
CA THR A 509 -15.96 59.89 20.73
C THR A 509 -15.95 61.12 19.82
N SER A 510 -15.12 62.13 20.08
CA SER A 510 -14.98 63.32 19.21
C SER A 510 -14.48 62.94 17.81
N ASP A 511 -13.45 62.10 17.73
CA ASP A 511 -12.86 61.72 16.45
C ASP A 511 -13.82 60.80 15.66
N ALA A 512 -14.52 59.89 16.34
CA ALA A 512 -15.59 59.08 15.74
C ALA A 512 -16.79 59.92 15.26
N LEU A 513 -17.18 60.96 16.01
CA LEU A 513 -18.27 61.87 15.62
C LEU A 513 -17.89 62.73 14.41
N LYS A 514 -16.66 63.24 14.36
CA LYS A 514 -16.15 63.98 13.18
C LYS A 514 -16.16 63.10 11.94
N GLU A 515 -15.74 61.86 12.06
CA GLU A 515 -15.68 60.97 10.91
C GLU A 515 -17.06 60.45 10.49
N ALA A 516 -18.00 60.34 11.44
CA ALA A 516 -19.41 60.09 11.14
C ALA A 516 -20.07 61.28 10.41
N ASP A 517 -19.74 62.52 10.77
CA ASP A 517 -20.20 63.73 10.09
C ASP A 517 -19.60 63.85 8.68
N ASN A 518 -18.29 63.57 8.54
CA ASN A 518 -17.61 63.47 7.24
C ASN A 518 -18.26 62.42 6.34
N TRP A 519 -18.53 61.21 6.85
CA TRP A 519 -19.22 60.15 6.11
C TRP A 519 -20.62 60.58 5.65
N THR A 520 -21.38 61.26 6.52
CA THR A 520 -22.75 61.70 6.21
C THR A 520 -22.75 62.78 5.13
N THR A 521 -21.82 63.73 5.21
CA THR A 521 -21.62 64.78 4.20
C THR A 521 -21.19 64.18 2.87
N LEU A 522 -20.15 63.33 2.87
CA LEU A 522 -19.66 62.67 1.66
C LEU A 522 -20.72 61.76 1.02
N SER A 523 -21.51 61.04 1.82
CA SER A 523 -22.60 60.18 1.32
C SER A 523 -23.76 60.97 0.71
N SER A 524 -24.04 62.19 1.21
CA SER A 524 -25.06 63.08 0.65
C SER A 524 -24.60 63.69 -0.68
N ASP A 525 -23.35 64.17 -0.72
CA ASP A 525 -22.75 64.78 -1.91
C ASP A 525 -22.57 63.76 -3.05
N MET A 526 -22.43 62.48 -2.72
CA MET A 526 -22.10 61.44 -3.68
C MET A 526 -23.12 61.30 -4.82
N GLU A 527 -24.41 61.42 -4.51
CA GLU A 527 -25.46 61.30 -5.53
C GLU A 527 -25.45 62.48 -6.52
N GLU A 528 -25.03 63.67 -6.07
CA GLU A 528 -24.84 64.85 -6.92
C GLU A 528 -23.59 64.71 -7.80
N VAL A 529 -22.49 64.22 -7.24
CA VAL A 529 -21.24 64.01 -8.00
C VAL A 529 -21.41 62.91 -9.06
N PHE A 530 -22.18 61.84 -8.80
CA PHE A 530 -22.51 60.84 -9.83
C PHE A 530 -23.36 61.40 -11.00
N GLN A 531 -24.17 62.44 -10.77
CA GLN A 531 -24.91 63.11 -11.85
C GLN A 531 -24.00 63.94 -12.76
N SER A 532 -22.87 64.43 -12.24
CA SER A 532 -21.89 65.19 -13.01
C SER A 532 -21.06 64.34 -14.00
N GLN A 533 -21.09 63.01 -13.85
CA GLN A 533 -20.28 62.04 -14.62
C GLN A 533 -18.76 62.29 -14.62
N ASP A 534 -18.26 63.11 -13.69
CA ASP A 534 -16.84 63.43 -13.56
C ASP A 534 -16.10 62.34 -12.76
N ILE A 535 -15.46 61.42 -13.47
CA ILE A 535 -14.84 60.20 -12.92
C ILE A 535 -13.77 60.51 -11.87
N GLU A 536 -13.01 61.61 -12.02
CA GLU A 536 -11.94 61.97 -11.08
C GLU A 536 -12.50 62.46 -9.75
N LYS A 537 -13.51 63.32 -9.78
CA LYS A 537 -14.19 63.79 -8.56
C LYS A 537 -14.92 62.67 -7.82
N ILE A 538 -15.49 61.71 -8.56
CA ILE A 538 -16.13 60.53 -7.95
C ILE A 538 -15.08 59.66 -7.23
N THR A 539 -13.90 59.49 -7.83
CA THR A 539 -12.81 58.66 -7.26
C THR A 539 -12.22 59.29 -6.00
N GLU A 540 -11.96 60.61 -6.02
CA GLU A 540 -11.45 61.36 -4.86
C GLU A 540 -12.41 61.26 -3.65
N LYS A 541 -13.73 61.41 -3.90
CA LYS A 541 -14.76 61.31 -2.86
C LYS A 541 -14.94 59.87 -2.35
N LEU A 542 -14.81 58.84 -3.21
CA LEU A 542 -14.81 57.43 -2.78
C LEU A 542 -13.63 57.10 -1.88
N SER A 543 -12.43 57.61 -2.20
CA SER A 543 -11.23 57.43 -1.39
C SER A 543 -11.41 58.05 0.00
N GLY A 544 -11.98 59.26 0.07
CA GLY A 544 -12.35 59.91 1.34
C GLY A 544 -13.32 59.08 2.18
N MET A 545 -14.41 58.57 1.57
CA MET A 545 -15.37 57.68 2.27
C MET A 545 -14.71 56.38 2.76
N GLN A 546 -13.76 55.83 2.01
CA GLN A 546 -13.05 54.60 2.37
C GLN A 546 -12.12 54.80 3.59
N GLN A 547 -11.51 55.98 3.72
CA GLN A 547 -10.73 56.37 4.89
C GLN A 547 -11.63 56.61 6.11
N SER A 548 -12.79 57.25 5.92
CA SER A 548 -13.78 57.45 6.98
C SER A 548 -14.30 56.15 7.57
N LEU A 549 -14.47 55.14 6.72
CA LEU A 549 -15.02 53.86 7.12
C LEU A 549 -14.03 53.01 7.94
N GLN A 550 -12.71 53.20 7.78
CA GLN A 550 -11.70 52.52 8.62
C GLN A 550 -11.74 52.94 10.10
N ILE A 551 -12.25 54.14 10.42
CA ILE A 551 -12.35 54.64 11.79
C ILE A 551 -13.70 54.24 12.45
N LEU A 552 -14.71 53.92 11.65
CA LEU A 552 -16.10 53.68 12.08
C LEU A 552 -16.46 52.20 12.30
N VAL A 553 -15.47 51.32 12.48
CA VAL A 553 -15.63 49.85 12.56
C VAL A 553 -16.58 49.40 13.68
N ASP A 554 -16.59 50.10 14.82
CA ASP A 554 -17.40 49.73 16.00
C ASP A 554 -18.84 50.27 15.97
N THR A 555 -19.29 50.85 14.84
CA THR A 555 -20.68 51.33 14.72
C THR A 555 -21.64 50.17 14.37
N PRO A 556 -22.84 50.10 14.97
CA PRO A 556 -23.80 49.02 14.71
C PRO A 556 -24.23 48.94 13.23
N ASP A 557 -24.19 50.07 12.52
CA ASP A 557 -24.55 50.17 11.09
C ASP A 557 -23.33 49.99 10.15
N TYR A 558 -22.18 49.53 10.66
CA TYR A 558 -20.94 49.37 9.90
C TYR A 558 -21.13 48.47 8.67
N MET A 559 -21.84 47.35 8.81
CA MET A 559 -22.13 46.47 7.67
C MET A 559 -22.94 47.16 6.58
N GLU A 560 -23.89 48.03 6.94
CA GLU A 560 -24.71 48.77 5.97
C GLU A 560 -23.88 49.82 5.24
N LYS A 561 -22.96 50.50 5.95
CA LYS A 561 -22.02 51.46 5.37
C LYS A 561 -21.03 50.80 4.41
N CYS A 562 -20.50 49.62 4.75
CA CYS A 562 -19.68 48.80 3.84
C CYS A 562 -20.43 48.44 2.56
N GLN A 563 -21.69 47.98 2.70
CA GLN A 563 -22.52 47.66 1.55
C GLN A 563 -22.84 48.88 0.68
N HIS A 564 -23.01 50.06 1.29
CA HIS A 564 -23.24 51.30 0.57
C HIS A 564 -22.00 51.74 -0.23
N LEU A 565 -20.80 51.69 0.38
CA LEU A 565 -19.55 51.95 -0.31
C LEU A 565 -19.34 51.00 -1.49
N GLU A 566 -19.63 49.71 -1.32
CA GLU A 566 -19.48 48.75 -2.41
C GLU A 566 -20.49 48.93 -3.55
N LYS A 567 -21.71 49.36 -3.23
CA LYS A 567 -22.69 49.76 -4.26
C LYS A 567 -22.18 50.95 -5.08
N LEU A 568 -21.57 51.94 -4.44
CA LEU A 568 -21.01 53.11 -5.11
C LEU A 568 -19.78 52.74 -5.95
N LYS A 569 -18.89 51.89 -5.44
CA LYS A 569 -17.75 51.34 -6.21
C LYS A 569 -18.21 50.55 -7.44
N ASN A 570 -19.24 49.70 -7.30
CA ASN A 570 -19.83 48.97 -8.44
C ASN A 570 -20.42 49.90 -9.50
N ARG A 571 -21.02 51.01 -9.08
CA ARG A 571 -21.63 52.01 -9.96
C ARG A 571 -20.56 52.81 -10.73
N LEU A 572 -19.43 53.14 -10.10
CA LEU A 572 -18.27 53.72 -10.76
C LEU A 572 -17.62 52.72 -11.74
N GLU A 573 -17.43 51.46 -11.33
CA GLU A 573 -16.91 50.41 -12.21
C GLU A 573 -17.77 50.25 -13.47
N ALA A 574 -19.10 50.26 -13.33
CA ALA A 574 -20.03 50.17 -14.47
C ALA A 574 -19.92 51.36 -15.44
N LEU A 575 -19.60 52.56 -14.96
CA LEU A 575 -19.39 53.74 -15.80
C LEU A 575 -18.05 53.70 -16.54
N VAL A 576 -17.00 53.18 -15.89
CA VAL A 576 -15.63 53.14 -16.44
C VAL A 576 -15.41 51.94 -17.36
N SER A 577 -16.06 50.79 -17.10
CA SER A 577 -15.84 49.53 -17.82
C SER A 577 -15.95 49.63 -19.36
N PRO A 578 -16.94 50.32 -19.96
CA PRO A 578 -17.05 50.43 -21.41
C PRO A 578 -15.92 51.26 -22.04
N GLN A 579 -15.47 52.32 -21.34
CA GLN A 579 -14.37 53.19 -21.79
C GLN A 579 -13.03 52.47 -21.67
N LEU A 580 -12.85 51.70 -20.59
CA LEU A 580 -11.69 50.85 -20.37
C LEU A 580 -11.57 49.75 -21.45
N ILE A 581 -12.67 49.07 -21.79
CA ILE A 581 -12.68 48.04 -22.84
C ILE A 581 -12.36 48.65 -24.21
N ALA A 582 -12.86 49.86 -24.50
CA ALA A 582 -12.51 50.58 -25.72
C ALA A 582 -11.03 50.96 -25.77
N ALA A 583 -10.45 51.40 -24.64
CA ALA A 583 -9.03 51.70 -24.52
C ALA A 583 -8.15 50.45 -24.73
N PHE A 584 -8.53 49.30 -24.16
CA PHE A 584 -7.84 48.02 -24.38
C PHE A 584 -7.91 47.56 -25.83
N ASN A 585 -9.07 47.66 -26.49
CA ASN A 585 -9.22 47.24 -27.89
C ASN A 585 -8.45 48.14 -28.87
N SER A 586 -8.27 49.43 -28.53
CA SER A 586 -7.51 50.40 -29.33
C SER A 586 -6.02 50.49 -28.94
N GLN A 587 -5.59 49.74 -27.92
CA GLN A 587 -4.25 49.80 -27.32
C GLN A 587 -3.81 51.22 -26.91
N ASN A 588 -4.75 52.10 -26.55
CA ASN A 588 -4.44 53.47 -26.15
C ASN A 588 -3.76 53.50 -24.77
N LEU A 589 -2.48 53.89 -24.74
CA LEU A 589 -1.62 53.81 -23.56
C LEU A 589 -1.97 54.87 -22.50
N GLU A 590 -2.34 56.08 -22.93
CA GLU A 590 -2.63 57.22 -22.05
C GLU A 590 -3.94 57.04 -21.27
N ASP A 591 -5.02 56.67 -21.96
CA ASP A 591 -6.31 56.38 -21.33
C ASP A 591 -6.23 55.15 -20.42
N THR A 592 -5.48 54.12 -20.82
CA THR A 592 -5.33 52.91 -20.01
C THR A 592 -4.57 53.21 -18.71
N GLN A 593 -3.47 53.95 -18.75
CA GLN A 593 -2.75 54.35 -17.52
C GLN A 593 -3.63 55.16 -16.56
N ARG A 594 -4.46 56.06 -17.09
CA ARG A 594 -5.43 56.83 -16.29
C ARG A 594 -6.44 55.93 -15.60
N PHE A 595 -7.01 54.95 -16.31
CA PHE A 595 -7.94 54.01 -15.69
C PHE A 595 -7.26 53.04 -14.72
N THR A 596 -6.02 52.63 -14.96
CA THR A 596 -5.26 51.81 -14.01
C THR A 596 -5.08 52.50 -12.67
N HIS A 597 -4.81 53.82 -12.69
CA HIS A 597 -4.73 54.63 -11.47
C HIS A 597 -6.07 54.70 -10.72
N ILE A 598 -7.19 54.90 -11.44
CA ILE A 598 -8.53 54.92 -10.84
C ILE A 598 -8.88 53.56 -10.19
N PHE A 599 -8.55 52.44 -10.83
CA PHE A 599 -8.78 51.10 -10.25
C PHE A 599 -7.83 50.78 -9.08
N GLU A 600 -6.65 51.39 -9.02
CA GLU A 600 -5.73 51.33 -7.87
C GLU A 600 -6.32 52.07 -6.66
N GLU A 601 -6.82 53.30 -6.83
CA GLU A 601 -7.47 54.06 -5.76
C GLU A 601 -8.78 53.42 -5.25
N MET A 602 -9.53 52.75 -6.13
CA MET A 602 -10.72 51.98 -5.75
C MET A 602 -10.41 50.68 -4.99
N GLY A 603 -9.16 50.21 -5.01
CA GLY A 603 -8.74 48.91 -4.49
C GLY A 603 -9.25 47.72 -5.32
N ARG A 604 -9.39 47.87 -6.65
CA ARG A 604 -9.97 46.88 -7.58
C ARG A 604 -9.06 46.48 -8.75
N LEU A 605 -7.74 46.50 -8.54
CA LEU A 605 -6.76 46.03 -9.54
C LEU A 605 -7.06 44.61 -10.10
N PRO A 606 -7.51 43.61 -9.29
CA PRO A 606 -7.83 42.27 -9.83
C PRO A 606 -8.95 42.26 -10.87
N GLN A 607 -9.92 43.18 -10.78
CA GLN A 607 -11.02 43.31 -11.74
C GLN A 607 -10.51 43.88 -13.07
N LEU A 608 -9.56 44.83 -13.03
CA LEU A 608 -8.94 45.39 -14.22
C LEU A 608 -8.18 44.33 -15.02
N TYR A 609 -7.41 43.46 -14.34
CA TYR A 609 -6.75 42.32 -15.00
C TYR A 609 -7.75 41.38 -15.68
N LYS A 610 -8.93 41.14 -15.07
CA LYS A 610 -10.00 40.34 -15.70
C LYS A 610 -10.54 40.97 -16.97
N TYR A 611 -10.72 42.29 -17.02
CA TYR A 611 -11.15 42.98 -18.23
C TYR A 611 -10.10 42.89 -19.35
N TYR A 612 -8.82 43.10 -19.01
CA TYR A 612 -7.72 42.96 -19.96
C TYR A 612 -7.62 41.53 -20.50
N HIS A 613 -7.63 40.51 -19.61
CA HIS A 613 -7.63 39.10 -20.01
C HIS A 613 -8.79 38.78 -20.94
N LYS A 614 -10.00 39.27 -20.63
CA LYS A 614 -11.19 39.03 -21.45
C LYS A 614 -11.05 39.60 -22.87
N CYS A 615 -10.51 40.81 -23.04
CA CYS A 615 -10.31 41.40 -24.36
C CYS A 615 -9.30 40.62 -25.20
N CYS A 616 -8.10 40.37 -24.66
CA CYS A 616 -7.05 39.61 -25.37
C CYS A 616 -7.47 38.18 -25.67
N LYS A 617 -8.10 37.50 -24.70
CA LYS A 617 -8.67 36.15 -24.87
C LYS A 617 -9.68 36.09 -26.02
N THR A 618 -10.56 37.09 -26.12
CA THR A 618 -11.58 37.13 -27.19
C THR A 618 -10.95 37.21 -28.57
N GLN A 619 -9.84 37.96 -28.72
CA GLN A 619 -9.09 38.05 -29.98
C GLN A 619 -8.44 36.71 -30.35
N ILE A 620 -7.77 36.05 -29.39
CA ILE A 620 -7.14 34.73 -29.60
C ILE A 620 -8.18 33.68 -29.99
N LEU A 621 -9.33 33.65 -29.32
CA LEU A 621 -10.42 32.72 -29.62
C LEU A 621 -11.01 32.94 -31.02
N GLN A 622 -11.13 34.20 -31.48
CA GLN A 622 -11.58 34.51 -32.84
C GLN A 622 -10.57 34.05 -33.89
N SER A 623 -9.27 34.30 -33.67
CA SER A 623 -8.21 33.83 -34.56
C SER A 623 -8.13 32.31 -34.62
N TRP A 624 -8.33 31.60 -33.50
CA TRP A 624 -8.41 30.13 -33.48
C TRP A 624 -9.56 29.61 -34.34
N LYS A 625 -10.75 30.21 -34.24
CA LYS A 625 -11.89 29.83 -35.09
C LYS A 625 -11.55 30.00 -36.57
N THR A 626 -10.89 31.10 -36.94
CA THR A 626 -10.42 31.32 -38.32
C THR A 626 -9.40 30.27 -38.77
N ILE A 627 -8.43 29.89 -37.91
CA ILE A 627 -7.43 28.85 -38.23
C ILE A 627 -8.10 27.51 -38.54
N VAL A 628 -9.06 27.10 -37.69
CA VAL A 628 -9.80 25.83 -37.85
C VAL A 628 -10.71 25.85 -39.09
N GLU A 629 -11.38 26.97 -39.37
CA GLU A 629 -12.26 27.13 -40.55
C GLU A 629 -11.48 27.17 -41.87
N THR A 630 -10.31 27.83 -41.88
CA THR A 630 -9.48 27.98 -43.08
C THR A 630 -8.82 26.66 -43.49
N HIS A 631 -8.46 25.82 -42.52
CA HIS A 631 -7.77 24.55 -42.74
C HIS A 631 -8.67 23.33 -42.54
N SER A 632 -9.94 23.38 -42.96
CA SER A 632 -10.92 22.28 -42.81
C SER A 632 -10.50 20.90 -43.37
N ALA A 633 -9.46 20.84 -44.22
CA ALA A 633 -8.85 19.62 -44.75
C ALA A 633 -7.41 19.36 -44.27
N GLY A 634 -6.87 20.19 -43.38
CA GLY A 634 -5.50 20.12 -42.87
C GLY A 634 -5.31 19.06 -41.79
N LYS A 635 -4.06 18.59 -41.62
CA LYS A 635 -3.70 17.70 -40.50
C LYS A 635 -3.66 18.52 -39.22
N LEU A 636 -4.10 17.97 -38.08
CA LEU A 636 -4.10 18.62 -36.76
C LEU A 636 -2.74 19.29 -36.40
N GLN A 637 -1.65 18.74 -36.93
CA GLN A 637 -0.30 19.29 -36.79
C GLN A 637 -0.15 20.72 -37.33
N GLU A 638 -0.80 21.04 -38.44
CA GLU A 638 -0.75 22.37 -39.07
C GLU A 638 -1.51 23.39 -38.20
N TRP A 639 -2.68 23.00 -37.70
CA TRP A 639 -3.50 23.84 -36.80
C TRP A 639 -2.76 24.15 -35.50
N MET A 640 -2.08 23.16 -34.92
CA MET A 640 -1.28 23.32 -33.71
C MET A 640 -0.09 24.26 -33.93
N THR A 641 0.57 24.15 -35.09
CA THR A 641 1.71 25.01 -35.42
C THR A 641 1.28 26.47 -35.54
N GLU A 642 0.19 26.74 -36.27
CA GLU A 642 -0.34 28.11 -36.41
C GLU A 642 -0.88 28.68 -35.09
N LEU A 643 -1.49 27.85 -34.24
CA LEU A 643 -1.91 28.26 -32.89
C LEU A 643 -0.70 28.65 -32.03
N TYR A 644 0.37 27.86 -32.06
CA TYR A 644 1.58 28.15 -31.30
C TYR A 644 2.30 29.41 -31.81
N ASP A 645 2.35 29.64 -33.12
CA ASP A 645 2.87 30.87 -33.69
C ASP A 645 2.02 32.09 -33.31
N LEU A 646 0.69 31.94 -33.26
CA LEU A 646 -0.23 32.98 -32.78
C LEU A 646 0.02 33.34 -31.30
N LEU A 647 0.18 32.34 -30.43
CA LEU A 647 0.45 32.58 -29.00
C LEU A 647 1.82 33.24 -28.80
N HIS A 648 2.84 32.78 -29.54
CA HIS A 648 4.19 33.33 -29.48
C HIS A 648 4.27 34.77 -30.00
N SER A 649 3.57 35.08 -31.10
CA SER A 649 3.48 36.45 -31.61
C SER A 649 2.69 37.38 -30.67
N THR A 650 1.62 36.87 -30.06
CA THR A 650 0.82 37.61 -29.06
C THR A 650 1.66 37.96 -27.83
N TRP A 651 2.51 37.03 -27.35
CA TRP A 651 3.46 37.30 -26.27
C TRP A 651 4.34 38.51 -26.59
N HIS A 652 5.00 38.51 -27.75
CA HIS A 652 5.92 39.60 -28.14
C HIS A 652 5.23 40.95 -28.33
N LEU A 653 3.98 40.96 -28.83
CA LEU A 653 3.19 42.18 -28.97
C LEU A 653 2.73 42.75 -27.63
N GLN A 654 2.28 41.88 -26.71
CA GLN A 654 1.69 42.31 -25.44
C GLN A 654 2.73 42.64 -24.36
N ILE A 655 3.91 42.01 -24.36
CA ILE A 655 4.93 42.24 -23.31
C ILE A 655 5.44 43.69 -23.30
N MET A 656 5.62 44.30 -24.47
CA MET A 656 6.06 45.70 -24.58
C MET A 656 4.99 46.68 -24.08
N TRP A 657 3.72 46.40 -24.39
CA TRP A 657 2.60 47.26 -24.01
C TRP A 657 2.25 47.12 -22.52
N THR A 658 2.15 45.89 -22.01
CA THR A 658 1.85 45.63 -20.59
C THR A 658 2.95 46.11 -19.65
N SER A 659 4.22 46.06 -20.06
CA SER A 659 5.34 46.61 -19.27
C SER A 659 5.24 48.13 -19.06
N ALA A 660 4.51 48.84 -19.93
CA ALA A 660 4.28 50.28 -19.80
C ALA A 660 3.03 50.62 -18.96
N VAL A 661 2.17 49.64 -18.66
CA VAL A 661 0.86 49.84 -18.03
C VAL A 661 0.74 49.17 -16.67
N PHE A 662 1.37 48.00 -16.49
CA PHE A 662 1.28 47.18 -15.29
C PHE A 662 2.64 47.04 -14.60
N LYS A 663 2.61 46.91 -13.27
CA LYS A 663 3.82 46.71 -12.44
C LYS A 663 4.42 45.31 -12.63
N GLU A 664 3.62 44.31 -12.97
CA GLU A 664 4.02 42.90 -13.16
C GLU A 664 3.52 42.35 -14.52
N PRO A 665 4.26 42.54 -15.62
CA PRO A 665 3.76 42.23 -16.96
C PRO A 665 3.79 40.73 -17.31
N VAL A 666 4.75 39.97 -16.79
CA VAL A 666 4.94 38.55 -17.12
C VAL A 666 3.78 37.67 -16.60
N PRO A 667 3.39 37.70 -15.31
CA PRO A 667 2.29 36.87 -14.82
C PRO A 667 0.95 37.15 -15.51
N VAL A 668 0.68 38.43 -15.83
CA VAL A 668 -0.56 38.85 -16.50
C VAL A 668 -0.70 38.22 -17.88
N ILE A 669 0.37 38.21 -18.69
CA ILE A 669 0.30 37.62 -20.04
C ILE A 669 0.29 36.10 -19.97
N VAL A 670 1.15 35.49 -19.15
CA VAL A 670 1.25 34.02 -19.06
C VAL A 670 -0.06 33.42 -18.55
N ASP A 671 -0.70 34.04 -17.56
CA ASP A 671 -2.01 33.60 -17.05
C ASP A 671 -3.11 33.79 -18.10
N MET A 672 -3.06 34.86 -18.89
CA MET A 672 -3.99 35.09 -20.01
C MET A 672 -3.84 34.06 -21.13
N LEU A 673 -2.61 33.73 -21.55
CA LEU A 673 -2.34 32.70 -22.56
C LEU A 673 -2.78 31.31 -22.08
N SER A 674 -2.57 31.01 -20.78
CA SER A 674 -3.02 29.76 -20.16
C SER A 674 -4.54 29.62 -20.19
N ASP A 675 -5.26 30.67 -19.79
CA ASP A 675 -6.72 30.69 -19.80
C ASP A 675 -7.30 30.66 -21.23
N ALA A 676 -6.63 31.30 -22.20
CA ALA A 676 -7.00 31.22 -23.61
C ALA A 676 -6.89 29.79 -24.16
N LEU A 677 -5.79 29.08 -23.89
CA LEU A 677 -5.59 27.68 -24.30
C LEU A 677 -6.64 26.73 -23.71
N LEU A 678 -7.03 26.92 -22.44
CA LEU A 678 -8.02 26.08 -21.77
C LEU A 678 -9.46 26.28 -22.25
N THR A 679 -9.74 27.37 -22.97
CA THR A 679 -11.11 27.76 -23.39
C THR A 679 -11.33 27.79 -24.90
N LEU A 680 -10.39 27.24 -25.67
CA LEU A 680 -10.50 27.11 -27.12
C LEU A 680 -11.77 26.35 -27.52
N ASP A 681 -12.42 26.83 -28.58
CA ASP A 681 -13.63 26.24 -29.17
C ASP A 681 -13.47 26.16 -30.70
N PRO A 682 -13.31 24.96 -31.29
CA PRO A 682 -13.30 23.64 -30.63
C PRO A 682 -12.07 23.44 -29.72
N SER A 683 -12.24 22.66 -28.64
CA SER A 683 -11.15 22.42 -27.69
C SER A 683 -10.06 21.51 -28.27
N LEU A 684 -8.81 21.70 -27.86
CA LEU A 684 -7.68 20.86 -28.27
C LEU A 684 -7.93 19.37 -27.99
N SER A 685 -8.55 19.05 -26.85
CA SER A 685 -8.94 17.66 -26.52
C SER A 685 -9.93 17.07 -27.52
N SER A 686 -10.88 17.86 -28.04
CA SER A 686 -11.81 17.42 -29.09
C SER A 686 -11.08 17.19 -30.40
N CYS A 687 -10.19 18.11 -30.79
CA CYS A 687 -9.39 18.00 -32.00
C CYS A 687 -8.47 16.77 -31.98
N PHE A 688 -7.84 16.46 -30.83
CA PHE A 688 -7.04 15.25 -30.63
C PHE A 688 -7.88 13.98 -30.80
N ASN A 689 -9.07 13.91 -30.18
CA ASN A 689 -9.94 12.73 -30.30
C ASN A 689 -10.34 12.48 -31.77
N SER A 690 -10.71 13.53 -32.52
CA SER A 690 -11.09 13.40 -33.93
C SER A 690 -9.93 12.95 -34.82
N HIS A 691 -8.71 13.46 -34.58
CA HIS A 691 -7.53 13.07 -35.34
C HIS A 691 -7.11 11.63 -35.04
N LEU A 692 -7.09 11.24 -33.76
CA LEU A 692 -6.63 9.92 -33.32
C LEU A 692 -7.61 8.80 -33.68
N GLN A 693 -8.91 9.09 -33.85
CA GLN A 693 -9.89 8.13 -34.39
C GLN A 693 -9.65 7.80 -35.88
N GLN A 694 -8.96 8.67 -36.62
CA GLN A 694 -8.70 8.51 -38.05
C GLN A 694 -7.31 7.92 -38.35
N SER A 695 -6.44 7.81 -37.34
CA SER A 695 -5.07 7.30 -37.48
C SER A 695 -5.01 5.76 -37.38
N SER A 696 -4.21 5.13 -38.24
CA SER A 696 -3.95 3.68 -38.18
C SER A 696 -3.05 3.28 -37.01
N ASP A 697 -2.16 4.19 -36.58
CA ASP A 697 -1.35 4.05 -35.37
C ASP A 697 -1.53 5.31 -34.50
N ILE A 698 -2.27 5.14 -33.41
CA ILE A 698 -2.64 6.20 -32.47
C ILE A 698 -1.39 6.75 -31.74
N LEU A 699 -0.35 5.94 -31.54
CA LEU A 699 0.81 6.32 -30.75
C LEU A 699 1.81 7.15 -31.56
N ASP A 700 2.02 6.79 -32.83
CA ASP A 700 2.91 7.56 -33.71
C ASP A 700 2.31 8.96 -34.01
N ALA A 701 0.99 9.05 -34.18
CA ALA A 701 0.29 10.33 -34.31
C ALA A 701 0.44 11.23 -33.06
N LEU A 702 0.40 10.65 -31.85
CA LEU A 702 0.64 11.39 -30.60
C LEU A 702 2.09 11.89 -30.48
N VAL A 703 3.07 11.13 -30.97
CA VAL A 703 4.50 11.52 -30.95
C VAL A 703 4.74 12.71 -31.88
N GLU A 704 4.17 12.70 -33.08
CA GLU A 704 4.30 13.83 -34.02
C GLU A 704 3.68 15.12 -33.46
N LEU A 705 2.50 15.02 -32.85
CA LEU A 705 1.84 16.17 -32.20
C LEU A 705 2.66 16.71 -31.02
N LYS A 706 3.28 15.84 -30.21
CA LYS A 706 4.11 16.27 -29.07
C LYS A 706 5.34 17.06 -29.53
N GLN A 707 6.00 16.65 -30.62
CA GLN A 707 7.17 17.36 -31.13
C GLN A 707 6.89 18.83 -31.48
N GLY A 708 5.67 19.14 -31.96
CA GLY A 708 5.24 20.52 -32.19
C GLY A 708 5.09 21.31 -30.88
N SER A 709 4.45 20.71 -29.88
CA SER A 709 4.27 21.30 -28.55
C SER A 709 5.59 21.54 -27.81
N ASP A 710 6.56 20.62 -27.92
CA ASP A 710 7.89 20.76 -27.31
C ASP A 710 8.70 21.93 -27.90
N ARG A 711 8.56 22.18 -29.21
CA ARG A 711 9.20 23.33 -29.86
C ARG A 711 8.62 24.65 -29.35
N PHE A 712 7.30 24.72 -29.20
CA PHE A 712 6.64 25.90 -28.65
C PHE A 712 7.03 26.14 -27.19
N ALA A 713 6.97 25.10 -26.35
CA ALA A 713 7.34 25.17 -24.93
C ALA A 713 8.75 25.77 -24.75
N LYS A 714 9.73 25.26 -25.51
CA LYS A 714 11.11 25.78 -25.45
C LYS A 714 11.23 27.22 -25.94
N SER A 715 10.46 27.60 -26.96
CA SER A 715 10.47 28.96 -27.50
C SER A 715 9.88 29.97 -26.51
N ILE A 716 8.75 29.64 -25.89
CA ILE A 716 8.09 30.51 -24.92
C ILE A 716 8.87 30.58 -23.59
N GLU A 717 9.48 29.49 -23.13
CA GLU A 717 10.41 29.48 -21.99
C GLU A 717 11.56 30.47 -22.23
N THR A 718 12.23 30.38 -23.39
CA THR A 718 13.33 31.29 -23.75
C THR A 718 12.86 32.75 -23.84
N ALA A 719 11.64 32.99 -24.35
CA ALA A 719 11.08 34.32 -24.49
C ALA A 719 10.65 34.94 -23.15
N VAL A 720 10.20 34.13 -22.19
CA VAL A 720 9.85 34.55 -20.82
C VAL A 720 11.11 34.80 -20.00
N GLU A 721 12.12 33.91 -20.11
CA GLU A 721 13.42 34.04 -19.42
C GLU A 721 14.12 35.37 -19.70
N ALA A 722 13.94 35.95 -20.88
CA ALA A 722 14.53 37.23 -21.25
C ALA A 722 13.99 38.44 -20.46
N TYR A 723 12.84 38.30 -19.78
CA TYR A 723 12.16 39.39 -19.04
C TYR A 723 11.98 39.11 -17.54
N LEU A 724 12.49 37.99 -17.03
CA LEU A 724 12.40 37.62 -15.61
C LEU A 724 13.27 38.55 -14.75
N THR A 725 12.68 39.10 -13.69
CA THR A 725 13.40 39.95 -12.71
C THR A 725 13.31 39.42 -11.27
N ASP A 726 12.24 38.69 -10.92
CA ASP A 726 12.05 38.09 -9.60
C ASP A 726 11.48 36.66 -9.69
N THR A 727 12.13 35.72 -9.00
CA THR A 727 12.22 34.32 -9.45
C THR A 727 11.09 33.38 -9.03
N ALA A 728 10.25 33.76 -8.05
CA ALA A 728 9.30 32.82 -7.44
C ALA A 728 7.88 32.86 -8.04
N ALA A 729 7.29 34.05 -8.20
CA ALA A 729 5.90 34.20 -8.68
C ALA A 729 5.80 33.93 -10.20
N GLU A 730 6.76 34.41 -10.98
CA GLU A 730 6.81 34.30 -12.44
C GLU A 730 7.01 32.84 -12.90
N ALA A 731 7.76 32.04 -12.13
CA ALA A 731 7.94 30.60 -12.38
C ALA A 731 6.63 29.80 -12.24
N SER A 732 5.79 30.15 -11.26
CA SER A 732 4.50 29.47 -11.03
C SER A 732 3.46 29.74 -12.14
N SER A 733 3.54 30.91 -12.79
CA SER A 733 2.71 31.24 -13.94
C SER A 733 3.17 30.49 -15.19
N LEU A 734 4.49 30.43 -15.44
CA LEU A 734 5.05 29.68 -16.57
C LEU A 734 4.72 28.18 -16.48
N GLU A 735 4.77 27.61 -15.27
CA GLU A 735 4.37 26.22 -15.03
C GLU A 735 2.91 25.96 -15.43
N ARG A 736 1.98 26.86 -15.09
CA ARG A 736 0.56 26.75 -15.46
C ARG A 736 0.34 26.78 -16.98
N LEU A 737 1.11 27.58 -17.71
CA LEU A 737 1.05 27.63 -19.17
C LEU A 737 1.53 26.31 -19.79
N LEU A 738 2.66 25.78 -19.32
CA LEU A 738 3.18 24.50 -19.78
C LEU A 738 2.22 23.35 -19.46
N GLN A 739 1.61 23.35 -18.28
CA GLN A 739 0.57 22.37 -17.93
C GLN A 739 -0.63 22.43 -18.88
N ALA A 740 -1.07 23.62 -19.29
CA ALA A 740 -2.17 23.78 -20.25
C ALA A 740 -1.81 23.23 -21.64
N VAL A 741 -0.56 23.40 -22.10
CA VAL A 741 -0.05 22.87 -23.38
C VAL A 741 -0.06 21.33 -23.40
N TYR A 742 0.33 20.68 -22.30
CA TYR A 742 0.43 19.21 -22.23
C TYR A 742 -0.84 18.50 -21.73
N GLN A 743 -1.86 19.23 -21.27
CA GLN A 743 -3.13 18.67 -20.78
C GLN A 743 -3.82 17.69 -21.76
N PRO A 744 -3.88 17.95 -23.09
CA PRO A 744 -4.58 17.06 -24.04
C PRO A 744 -3.97 15.66 -24.18
N TYR A 745 -2.71 15.45 -23.78
CA TYR A 745 -2.02 14.15 -23.88
C TYR A 745 -2.34 13.21 -22.71
N ARG A 746 -2.82 13.76 -21.58
CA ARG A 746 -3.02 13.02 -20.32
C ARG A 746 -4.00 11.83 -20.40
N PRO A 747 -5.15 11.91 -21.10
CA PRO A 747 -6.09 10.78 -21.19
C PRO A 747 -5.52 9.57 -21.93
N TYR A 748 -4.60 9.78 -22.87
CA TYR A 748 -4.02 8.73 -23.70
C TYR A 748 -2.86 8.00 -22.99
N LEU A 749 -2.18 8.67 -22.05
CA LEU A 749 -1.17 8.04 -21.18
C LEU A 749 -1.78 7.02 -20.21
N VAL A 750 -3.03 7.24 -19.78
CA VAL A 750 -3.76 6.34 -18.88
C VAL A 750 -4.33 5.11 -19.60
N LYS A 751 -4.67 5.24 -20.89
CA LYS A 751 -5.22 4.16 -21.74
C LYS A 751 -4.18 3.19 -22.30
N TYR A 752 -2.90 3.41 -22.05
CA TYR A 752 -1.80 2.54 -22.52
C TYR A 752 -1.75 1.17 -21.80
N LYS A 753 -2.64 0.91 -20.83
CA LYS A 753 -2.58 -0.25 -19.94
C LYS A 753 -3.34 -1.50 -20.43
N ASP A 754 -4.20 -1.39 -21.45
CA ASP A 754 -5.33 -2.35 -21.62
C ASP A 754 -5.57 -2.90 -23.04
N HIS A 755 -4.57 -3.08 -23.91
CA HIS A 755 -4.81 -3.78 -25.19
C HIS A 755 -3.69 -4.77 -25.57
N GLU A 756 -4.04 -6.07 -25.61
CA GLU A 756 -3.95 -6.93 -26.81
C GLU A 756 -4.30 -8.40 -26.46
N GLU A 757 -5.36 -8.94 -27.09
CA GLU A 757 -5.75 -10.35 -27.01
C GLU A 757 -5.06 -11.18 -28.11
N VAL A 758 -4.68 -12.42 -27.76
CA VAL A 758 -3.83 -13.33 -28.54
C VAL A 758 -4.61 -14.55 -29.05
N PHE A 759 -4.38 -14.99 -30.29
CA PHE A 759 -4.69 -16.35 -30.75
C PHE A 759 -3.71 -16.89 -31.79
N ASP A 760 -3.15 -18.10 -31.50
CA ASP A 760 -2.64 -19.26 -32.30
C ASP A 760 -1.34 -19.94 -31.75
N THR A 761 -1.44 -21.02 -30.98
CA THR A 761 -0.69 -21.16 -29.71
C THR A 761 0.75 -21.72 -29.68
N VAL A 762 1.37 -22.20 -30.76
CA VAL A 762 2.80 -22.64 -30.70
C VAL A 762 3.67 -21.88 -31.69
N GLN A 763 3.21 -21.73 -32.92
CA GLN A 763 3.87 -20.85 -33.89
C GLN A 763 3.83 -19.39 -33.43
N LEU A 764 2.73 -18.94 -32.81
CA LEU A 764 2.71 -17.60 -32.23
C LEU A 764 3.43 -17.47 -30.91
N LEU A 765 3.72 -18.54 -30.15
CA LEU A 765 4.63 -18.39 -29.02
C LEU A 765 6.00 -17.97 -29.54
N SER A 766 6.49 -18.63 -30.60
CA SER A 766 7.75 -18.24 -31.24
C SER A 766 7.69 -16.85 -31.89
N GLU A 767 6.59 -16.48 -32.56
CA GLU A 767 6.45 -15.14 -33.16
C GLU A 767 6.21 -14.03 -32.10
N SER A 768 5.64 -14.39 -30.94
CA SER A 768 5.37 -13.45 -29.84
C SER A 768 6.66 -12.91 -29.24
N VAL A 769 7.73 -13.72 -29.17
CA VAL A 769 9.03 -13.30 -28.63
C VAL A 769 9.53 -12.07 -29.39
N ASN A 770 9.59 -12.14 -30.73
CA ASN A 770 10.05 -11.02 -31.55
C ASN A 770 9.17 -9.77 -31.41
N LYS A 771 7.85 -9.95 -31.38
CA LYS A 771 6.89 -8.83 -31.24
C LYS A 771 7.01 -8.14 -29.89
N ILE A 772 7.15 -8.93 -28.82
CA ILE A 772 7.26 -8.44 -27.45
C ILE A 772 8.57 -7.69 -27.24
N PHE A 773 9.69 -8.23 -27.71
CA PHE A 773 10.97 -7.54 -27.58
C PHE A 773 11.07 -6.33 -28.52
N SER A 774 10.41 -6.35 -29.68
CA SER A 774 10.23 -5.14 -30.50
C SER A 774 9.44 -4.07 -29.76
N ALA A 775 8.29 -4.41 -29.16
CA ALA A 775 7.48 -3.49 -28.36
C ALA A 775 8.24 -2.96 -27.13
N ALA A 776 9.02 -3.82 -26.45
CA ALA A 776 9.89 -3.41 -25.36
C ALA A 776 10.95 -2.41 -25.85
N ASN A 777 11.68 -2.70 -26.93
CA ASN A 777 12.67 -1.78 -27.50
C ASN A 777 12.05 -0.45 -27.95
N MET A 778 10.87 -0.48 -28.57
CA MET A 778 10.13 0.75 -28.91
C MET A 778 9.74 1.54 -27.66
N SER A 779 9.35 0.87 -26.56
CA SER A 779 9.03 1.51 -25.28
C SER A 779 10.28 2.11 -24.61
N ASN A 780 11.43 1.46 -24.73
CA ASN A 780 12.72 1.99 -24.30
C ASN A 780 13.08 3.27 -25.07
N ASP A 781 12.97 3.23 -26.40
CA ASP A 781 13.19 4.40 -27.26
C ASP A 781 12.20 5.53 -26.97
N ARG A 782 10.93 5.20 -26.71
CA ARG A 782 9.91 6.17 -26.31
C ARG A 782 10.24 6.77 -24.94
N CYS A 783 10.63 5.98 -23.95
CA CYS A 783 11.05 6.48 -22.64
C CYS A 783 12.22 7.46 -22.76
N ARG A 784 13.25 7.11 -23.56
CA ARG A 784 14.37 8.01 -23.86
C ARG A 784 13.90 9.31 -24.51
N LYS A 785 13.08 9.23 -25.57
CA LYS A 785 12.62 10.40 -26.34
C LYS A 785 11.63 11.28 -25.58
N LEU A 786 10.75 10.68 -24.76
CA LEU A 786 9.65 11.38 -24.09
C LEU A 786 10.05 11.96 -22.73
N SER A 787 10.94 11.29 -22.01
CA SER A 787 11.32 11.65 -20.64
C SER A 787 12.80 12.03 -20.49
N ASN A 788 13.58 12.03 -21.57
CA ASN A 788 15.05 12.14 -21.54
C ASN A 788 15.71 11.15 -20.57
N GLY A 789 15.07 10.01 -20.34
CA GLY A 789 15.51 8.98 -19.40
C GLY A 789 15.08 9.17 -17.94
N CYS A 790 14.43 10.28 -17.57
CA CYS A 790 14.00 10.51 -16.18
C CYS A 790 13.01 9.46 -15.68
N CYS A 791 12.25 8.82 -16.58
CA CYS A 791 11.27 7.79 -16.25
C CYS A 791 11.80 6.35 -16.32
N TYR A 792 13.11 6.12 -16.44
CA TYR A 792 13.64 4.75 -16.56
C TYR A 792 13.30 3.85 -15.38
N ARG A 793 13.25 4.37 -14.16
CA ARG A 793 12.82 3.58 -12.98
C ARG A 793 11.36 3.10 -13.11
N ALA A 794 10.48 3.94 -13.63
CA ALA A 794 9.09 3.58 -13.89
C ALA A 794 8.95 2.62 -15.07
N LEU A 795 9.76 2.78 -16.13
CA LEU A 795 9.81 1.85 -17.25
C LEU A 795 10.25 0.45 -16.81
N LEU A 796 11.28 0.36 -15.96
CA LEU A 796 11.76 -0.92 -15.44
C LEU A 796 10.69 -1.63 -14.61
N GLU A 797 9.93 -0.90 -13.79
CA GLU A 797 8.81 -1.46 -13.03
C GLU A 797 7.65 -1.91 -13.95
N ALA A 798 7.39 -1.15 -15.02
CA ALA A 798 6.43 -1.53 -16.05
C ALA A 798 6.87 -2.80 -16.79
N TYR A 799 8.16 -2.94 -17.13
CA TYR A 799 8.71 -4.16 -17.71
C TYR A 799 8.58 -5.35 -16.77
N LYS A 800 8.87 -5.19 -15.47
CA LYS A 800 8.66 -6.26 -14.48
C LYS A 800 7.22 -6.76 -14.52
N THR A 801 6.25 -5.84 -14.47
CA THR A 801 4.82 -6.17 -14.48
C THR A 801 4.40 -6.82 -15.81
N PHE A 802 4.86 -6.27 -16.92
CA PHE A 802 4.52 -6.74 -18.27
C PHE A 802 5.06 -8.15 -18.53
N PHE A 803 6.35 -8.40 -18.28
CA PHE A 803 6.94 -9.72 -18.48
C PHE A 803 6.46 -10.76 -17.45
N ALA A 804 6.09 -10.35 -16.24
CA ALA A 804 5.41 -11.23 -15.29
C ALA A 804 4.04 -11.69 -15.82
N SER A 805 3.26 -10.76 -16.40
CA SER A 805 1.99 -11.09 -17.04
C SER A 805 2.17 -11.99 -18.26
N TYR A 806 3.15 -11.69 -19.12
CA TYR A 806 3.49 -12.56 -20.26
C TYR A 806 3.87 -13.97 -19.81
N THR A 807 4.72 -14.09 -18.79
CA THR A 807 5.12 -15.38 -18.22
C THR A 807 3.92 -16.16 -17.68
N ARG A 808 2.96 -15.46 -17.04
CA ARG A 808 1.70 -16.08 -16.56
C ARG A 808 0.85 -16.61 -17.71
N GLU A 809 0.65 -15.83 -18.77
CA GLU A 809 -0.11 -16.30 -19.94
C GLU A 809 0.63 -17.42 -20.69
N PHE A 810 1.97 -17.37 -20.77
CA PHE A 810 2.77 -18.48 -21.31
C PHE A 810 2.54 -19.76 -20.51
N ARG A 811 2.58 -19.70 -19.16
CA ARG A 811 2.27 -20.84 -18.30
C ARG A 811 0.85 -21.36 -18.52
N ARG A 812 -0.13 -20.47 -18.70
CA ARG A 812 -1.52 -20.86 -19.01
C ARG A 812 -1.63 -21.59 -20.35
N VAL A 813 -0.96 -21.10 -21.39
CA VAL A 813 -0.89 -21.78 -22.70
C VAL A 813 -0.21 -23.14 -22.56
N LEU A 814 0.87 -23.24 -21.77
CA LEU A 814 1.56 -24.50 -21.49
C LEU A 814 0.63 -25.52 -20.79
N VAL A 815 -0.18 -25.09 -19.82
CA VAL A 815 -1.19 -25.93 -19.16
C VAL A 815 -2.25 -26.42 -20.16
N ASN A 816 -2.74 -25.54 -21.03
CA ASN A 816 -3.71 -25.92 -22.05
C ASN A 816 -3.14 -26.94 -23.06
N ILE A 817 -1.86 -26.79 -23.45
CA ILE A 817 -1.16 -27.77 -24.30
C ILE A 817 -1.04 -29.10 -23.55
N ARG A 818 -0.66 -29.07 -22.26
CA ARG A 818 -0.58 -30.27 -21.40
C ARG A 818 -1.90 -31.02 -21.29
N GLU A 819 -3.02 -30.32 -21.14
CA GLU A 819 -4.36 -30.93 -21.09
C GLU A 819 -4.74 -31.59 -22.42
N LYS A 820 -4.43 -30.94 -23.56
CA LYS A 820 -4.65 -31.50 -24.89
C LYS A 820 -3.80 -32.75 -25.16
N CYS A 821 -2.55 -32.78 -24.69
CA CYS A 821 -1.69 -33.95 -24.77
C CYS A 821 -2.24 -35.15 -23.97
N ARG A 822 -2.94 -34.91 -22.85
CA ARG A 822 -3.55 -35.97 -22.03
C ARG A 822 -4.87 -36.50 -22.61
N ALA A 823 -5.60 -35.68 -23.37
CA ALA A 823 -6.91 -36.03 -23.92
C ALA A 823 -6.85 -36.92 -25.19
N GLY A 824 -5.70 -37.06 -25.84
CA GLY A 824 -5.52 -37.86 -27.07
C GLY A 824 -5.26 -39.36 -26.88
N GLY A 825 -5.32 -39.88 -25.66
CA GLY A 825 -4.83 -41.23 -25.32
C GLY A 825 -5.83 -42.37 -25.55
N THR A 826 -5.94 -42.89 -26.78
CA THR A 826 -6.35 -44.29 -27.07
C THR A 826 -5.77 -44.88 -28.37
N ASN A 827 -4.69 -44.33 -28.93
CA ASN A 827 -4.07 -44.92 -30.13
C ASN A 827 -2.74 -45.59 -29.80
N GLU A 828 -2.59 -46.87 -30.19
CA GLU A 828 -1.40 -47.72 -30.05
C GLU A 828 -0.21 -47.29 -30.95
N VAL A 829 -0.21 -46.05 -31.47
CA VAL A 829 0.83 -45.54 -32.37
C VAL A 829 1.72 -44.54 -31.62
N GLU A 830 3.03 -44.77 -31.64
CA GLU A 830 4.05 -43.92 -31.02
C GLU A 830 4.08 -42.53 -31.70
N ASP A 831 3.30 -41.58 -31.15
CA ASP A 831 3.21 -40.22 -31.67
C ASP A 831 4.28 -39.31 -31.06
N TRP A 832 5.44 -39.24 -31.71
CA TRP A 832 6.55 -38.36 -31.35
C TRP A 832 6.29 -36.87 -31.62
N SER A 833 5.17 -36.50 -32.26
CA SER A 833 4.87 -35.11 -32.61
C SER A 833 4.73 -34.21 -31.36
N HIS A 834 4.13 -34.73 -30.28
CA HIS A 834 3.98 -34.01 -29.01
C HIS A 834 5.33 -33.69 -28.37
N PHE A 835 6.26 -34.66 -28.44
CA PHE A 835 7.63 -34.43 -27.98
C PHE A 835 8.31 -33.35 -28.83
N GLN A 836 8.28 -33.48 -30.16
CA GLN A 836 8.86 -32.48 -31.07
C GLN A 836 8.29 -31.06 -30.88
N HIS A 837 6.99 -30.93 -30.59
CA HIS A 837 6.39 -29.64 -30.22
C HIS A 837 6.94 -29.08 -28.90
N SER A 838 7.12 -29.93 -27.89
CA SER A 838 7.72 -29.52 -26.61
C SER A 838 9.16 -29.01 -26.78
N LEU A 839 9.94 -29.58 -27.70
CA LEU A 839 11.30 -29.12 -28.01
C LEU A 839 11.31 -27.72 -28.65
N ARG A 840 10.34 -27.42 -29.52
CA ARG A 840 10.16 -26.07 -30.10
C ARG A 840 9.79 -25.04 -29.03
N ILE A 841 9.03 -25.43 -28.01
CA ILE A 841 8.69 -24.55 -26.88
C ILE A 841 9.95 -24.29 -26.04
N ILE A 842 10.79 -25.31 -25.79
CA ILE A 842 12.10 -25.14 -25.12
C ILE A 842 12.97 -24.15 -25.90
N GLN A 843 13.04 -24.30 -27.23
CA GLN A 843 13.77 -23.37 -28.10
C GLN A 843 13.23 -21.94 -27.99
N THR A 844 11.91 -21.78 -27.90
CA THR A 844 11.26 -20.48 -27.71
C THR A 844 11.63 -19.85 -26.37
N CYS A 845 11.68 -20.63 -25.27
CA CYS A 845 12.16 -20.17 -23.97
C CYS A 845 13.64 -19.76 -24.01
N GLY A 846 14.46 -20.48 -24.79
CA GLY A 846 15.84 -20.12 -25.07
C GLY A 846 15.99 -18.77 -25.77
N CYS A 847 15.23 -18.55 -26.84
CA CYS A 847 15.18 -17.28 -27.55
C CYS A 847 14.73 -16.14 -26.62
N LEU A 848 13.72 -16.40 -25.77
CA LEU A 848 13.21 -15.44 -24.80
C LEU A 848 14.28 -15.02 -23.78
N LEU A 849 15.04 -15.97 -23.26
CA LEU A 849 16.15 -15.72 -22.32
C LEU A 849 17.28 -14.91 -22.99
N MET A 850 17.65 -15.27 -24.22
CA MET A 850 18.64 -14.53 -25.01
C MET A 850 18.21 -13.08 -25.28
N SER A 851 17.01 -12.90 -25.82
CA SER A 851 16.47 -11.58 -26.12
C SER A 851 16.32 -10.72 -24.87
N MET A 852 16.05 -11.33 -23.71
CA MET A 852 16.03 -10.62 -22.44
C MET A 852 17.41 -10.16 -21.98
N GLN A 853 18.44 -11.00 -22.13
CA GLN A 853 19.82 -10.62 -21.83
C GLN A 853 20.31 -9.48 -22.75
N ASP A 854 19.89 -9.48 -24.01
CA ASP A 854 20.21 -8.41 -24.96
C ASP A 854 19.47 -7.11 -24.60
N LEU A 855 18.18 -7.19 -24.24
CA LEU A 855 17.40 -6.04 -23.78
C LEU A 855 18.01 -5.43 -22.51
N ASP A 856 18.40 -6.25 -21.53
CA ASP A 856 19.03 -5.80 -20.28
C ASP A 856 20.33 -5.03 -20.55
N LYS A 857 21.20 -5.55 -21.42
CA LYS A 857 22.43 -4.87 -21.86
C LYS A 857 22.14 -3.56 -22.59
N GLN A 858 21.15 -3.56 -23.48
CA GLN A 858 20.74 -2.36 -24.23
C GLN A 858 20.18 -1.29 -23.30
N LEU A 859 19.38 -1.66 -22.31
CA LEU A 859 18.84 -0.74 -21.31
C LEU A 859 19.95 -0.11 -20.49
N ILE A 860 20.88 -0.90 -19.95
CA ILE A 860 22.02 -0.39 -19.17
C ILE A 860 22.83 0.60 -20.02
N THR A 861 23.15 0.22 -21.26
CA THR A 861 23.91 1.08 -22.19
C THR A 861 23.16 2.38 -22.48
N THR A 862 21.85 2.31 -22.74
CA THR A 862 21.03 3.48 -23.09
C THR A 862 20.80 4.40 -21.88
N ILE A 863 20.58 3.83 -20.68
CA ILE A 863 20.45 4.57 -19.42
C ILE A 863 21.72 5.36 -19.16
N LEU A 864 22.89 4.71 -19.24
CA LEU A 864 24.18 5.35 -19.04
C LEU A 864 24.44 6.42 -20.10
N GLN A 865 24.23 6.15 -21.39
CA GLN A 865 24.43 7.14 -22.46
C GLN A 865 23.51 8.37 -22.32
N THR A 866 22.30 8.21 -21.78
CA THR A 866 21.32 9.30 -21.68
C THR A 866 21.51 10.09 -20.38
N LEU A 867 21.66 9.42 -19.24
CA LEU A 867 21.65 10.06 -17.92
C LEU A 867 23.05 10.34 -17.34
N ALA A 868 24.09 9.57 -17.68
CA ALA A 868 25.45 9.80 -17.16
C ALA A 868 26.02 11.19 -17.54
N PRO A 869 25.93 11.65 -18.81
CA PRO A 869 26.44 12.97 -19.18
C PRO A 869 25.69 14.12 -18.48
N LEU A 870 24.40 13.89 -18.22
CA LEU A 870 23.53 14.83 -17.53
C LEU A 870 23.86 14.93 -16.03
N LEU A 871 24.28 13.84 -15.39
CA LEU A 871 24.72 13.80 -14.00
C LEU A 871 26.11 14.42 -13.80
N GLN A 872 27.02 14.32 -14.77
CA GLN A 872 28.32 15.01 -14.67
C GLN A 872 28.17 16.55 -14.65
N SER A 873 27.13 17.08 -15.28
CA SER A 873 26.79 18.52 -15.22
C SER A 873 26.21 18.96 -13.86
N TRP A 874 25.70 18.02 -13.07
CA TRP A 874 25.12 18.22 -11.74
C TRP A 874 26.20 18.52 -10.68
N ASP A 875 27.28 17.73 -10.67
CA ASP A 875 28.39 17.90 -9.70
C ASP A 875 29.23 19.17 -9.96
N TYR A 876 29.35 19.60 -11.21
CA TYR A 876 30.07 20.83 -11.57
C TYR A 876 29.32 22.11 -11.12
N SER A 877 27.99 22.03 -10.99
CA SER A 877 27.11 23.19 -10.78
C SER A 877 26.79 23.50 -9.31
N ARG A 878 27.13 22.62 -8.35
CA ARG A 878 27.07 22.97 -6.90
C ARG A 878 27.99 24.12 -6.49
N LYS A 879 28.90 24.56 -7.37
CA LYS A 879 29.84 25.66 -7.12
C LYS A 879 29.40 27.03 -7.68
N HIS A 880 28.33 27.12 -8.49
CA HIS A 880 27.87 28.39 -9.07
C HIS A 880 26.33 28.50 -9.07
N ILE A 881 25.80 29.42 -8.26
CA ILE A 881 24.36 29.63 -7.97
C ILE A 881 23.66 30.47 -9.07
N SER A 882 23.83 30.18 -10.37
CA SER A 882 23.28 31.10 -11.39
C SER A 882 22.80 30.49 -12.71
N ARG A 883 22.53 29.18 -12.79
CA ARG A 883 21.86 28.60 -13.98
C ARG A 883 20.82 27.58 -13.56
N ILE A 884 19.60 27.74 -14.07
CA ILE A 884 18.53 26.73 -14.00
C ILE A 884 19.11 25.44 -14.58
N GLN A 885 19.16 24.40 -13.75
CA GLN A 885 19.74 23.11 -14.12
C GLN A 885 18.73 22.39 -15.00
N THR A 886 19.04 22.27 -16.30
CA THR A 886 18.19 21.61 -17.30
C THR A 886 17.77 20.20 -16.87
N LEU A 887 18.64 19.47 -16.16
CA LEU A 887 18.27 18.16 -15.59
C LEU A 887 17.29 18.28 -14.40
N SER A 888 17.49 19.24 -13.49
CA SER A 888 16.60 19.42 -12.33
C SER A 888 15.19 19.80 -12.78
N PHE A 889 15.11 20.63 -13.83
CA PHE A 889 13.86 21.07 -14.44
C PHE A 889 13.18 19.94 -15.23
N GLN A 890 13.93 19.21 -16.05
CA GLN A 890 13.38 18.05 -16.77
C GLN A 890 12.97 16.93 -15.82
N ALA A 891 13.75 16.67 -14.78
CA ALA A 891 13.41 15.70 -13.76
C ALA A 891 12.22 16.18 -12.92
N SER A 892 12.07 17.48 -12.61
CA SER A 892 10.90 18.00 -11.90
C SER A 892 9.61 17.95 -12.72
N LEU A 893 9.71 17.96 -14.06
CA LEU A 893 8.56 17.78 -14.95
C LEU A 893 8.01 16.35 -14.94
N PHE A 894 8.87 15.35 -14.68
CA PHE A 894 8.50 13.93 -14.76
C PHE A 894 8.50 13.18 -13.42
N LEU A 895 9.20 13.69 -12.41
CA LEU A 895 9.31 13.12 -11.07
C LEU A 895 8.79 14.14 -10.06
N SER A 896 7.72 13.77 -9.37
CA SER A 896 6.95 14.70 -8.53
C SER A 896 7.63 14.96 -7.17
N SER A 897 8.53 14.08 -6.74
CA SER A 897 9.22 14.19 -5.45
C SER A 897 10.72 14.44 -5.59
N GLU A 898 11.32 15.12 -4.61
CA GLU A 898 12.78 15.29 -4.51
C GLU A 898 13.47 13.95 -4.22
N ASP A 899 12.85 13.09 -3.42
CA ASP A 899 13.33 11.73 -3.12
C ASP A 899 13.44 10.84 -4.38
N GLU A 900 12.50 10.92 -5.31
CA GLU A 900 12.56 10.17 -6.58
C GLU A 900 13.73 10.61 -7.46
N ARG A 901 14.06 11.91 -7.43
CA ARG A 901 15.18 12.49 -8.15
C ARG A 901 16.50 12.03 -7.52
N GLU A 902 16.64 12.08 -6.20
CA GLU A 902 17.81 11.55 -5.51
C GLU A 902 17.99 10.03 -5.73
N ALA A 903 16.90 9.28 -5.71
CA ALA A 903 16.95 7.84 -5.93
C ALA A 903 17.23 7.47 -7.40
N LEU A 904 16.84 8.31 -8.38
CA LEU A 904 17.30 8.17 -9.77
C LEU A 904 18.81 8.43 -9.91
N VAL A 905 19.32 9.49 -9.27
CA VAL A 905 20.75 9.81 -9.24
C VAL A 905 21.55 8.66 -8.62
N ALA A 906 21.11 8.17 -7.46
CA ALA A 906 21.75 7.04 -6.78
C ALA A 906 21.71 5.75 -7.60
N PHE A 907 20.62 5.52 -8.35
CA PHE A 907 20.48 4.36 -9.23
C PHE A 907 21.46 4.40 -10.40
N VAL A 908 21.59 5.53 -11.09
CA VAL A 908 22.54 5.66 -12.21
C VAL A 908 23.98 5.54 -11.72
N LYS A 909 24.31 6.12 -10.57
CA LYS A 909 25.64 6.00 -9.97
C LYS A 909 26.03 4.54 -9.67
N LYS A 910 25.10 3.74 -9.14
CA LYS A 910 25.31 2.29 -8.94
C LYS A 910 25.57 1.53 -10.26
N LEU A 911 24.95 1.96 -11.36
CA LEU A 911 25.20 1.40 -12.69
C LEU A 911 26.57 1.82 -13.25
N GLU A 912 27.00 3.06 -13.02
CA GLU A 912 28.33 3.55 -13.41
C GLU A 912 29.45 2.85 -12.64
N ASP A 913 29.25 2.65 -11.33
CA ASP A 913 30.22 2.00 -10.43
C ASP A 913 30.29 0.47 -10.66
N GLY A 914 29.36 -0.10 -11.43
CA GLY A 914 29.30 -1.52 -11.74
C GLY A 914 28.74 -2.41 -10.61
N ASP A 915 28.14 -1.80 -9.59
CA ASP A 915 27.58 -2.49 -8.41
C ASP A 915 26.35 -3.36 -8.77
N THR A 916 25.66 -3.04 -9.86
CA THR A 916 24.47 -3.78 -10.33
C THR A 916 24.73 -4.38 -11.72
N PRO A 917 24.93 -5.70 -11.84
CA PRO A 917 25.27 -6.36 -13.12
C PRO A 917 24.08 -6.49 -14.08
N SER A 918 22.83 -6.35 -13.60
CA SER A 918 21.60 -6.47 -14.39
C SER A 918 20.50 -5.60 -13.79
N VAL A 919 19.66 -4.99 -14.64
CA VAL A 919 18.49 -4.18 -14.21
C VAL A 919 17.17 -4.97 -14.24
N LEU A 920 17.17 -6.14 -14.89
CA LEU A 920 16.01 -7.04 -15.03
C LEU A 920 16.19 -8.41 -14.32
N THR A 921 16.98 -8.47 -13.25
CA THR A 921 17.34 -9.73 -12.56
C THR A 921 16.12 -10.56 -12.10
N GLU A 922 15.10 -9.91 -11.55
CA GLU A 922 13.86 -10.57 -11.12
C GLU A 922 13.15 -11.24 -12.31
N VAL A 923 13.07 -10.55 -13.45
CA VAL A 923 12.41 -11.06 -14.64
C VAL A 923 13.20 -12.21 -15.26
N MET A 924 14.53 -12.11 -15.33
CA MET A 924 15.36 -13.22 -15.81
C MET A 924 15.20 -14.48 -14.95
N THR A 925 15.04 -14.31 -13.63
CA THR A 925 14.79 -15.43 -12.71
C THR A 925 13.45 -16.10 -12.99
N ASP A 926 12.40 -15.33 -13.23
CA ASP A 926 11.07 -15.85 -13.55
C ASP A 926 11.01 -16.55 -14.92
N LEU A 927 11.74 -16.03 -15.91
CA LEU A 927 11.91 -16.71 -17.21
C LEU A 927 12.72 -18.01 -17.08
N GLY A 928 13.71 -18.05 -16.20
CA GLY A 928 14.45 -19.27 -15.86
C GLY A 928 13.53 -20.35 -15.27
N ARG A 929 12.65 -19.97 -14.32
CA ARG A 929 11.63 -20.87 -13.77
C ARG A 929 10.63 -21.36 -14.82
N LEU A 930 10.22 -20.48 -15.75
CA LEU A 930 9.36 -20.87 -16.87
C LEU A 930 10.06 -21.91 -17.76
N SER A 931 11.34 -21.70 -18.06
CA SER A 931 12.15 -22.68 -18.80
C SER A 931 12.15 -24.03 -18.09
N GLU A 932 12.37 -24.06 -16.76
CA GLU A 932 12.34 -25.30 -15.97
C GLU A 932 10.98 -26.03 -16.06
N ASP A 933 9.86 -25.31 -16.00
CA ASP A 933 8.52 -25.88 -16.12
C ASP A 933 8.30 -26.52 -17.51
N VAL A 934 8.80 -25.90 -18.57
CA VAL A 934 8.74 -26.43 -19.94
C VAL A 934 9.61 -27.69 -20.10
N HIS A 935 10.81 -27.70 -19.51
CA HIS A 935 11.69 -28.88 -19.54
C HIS A 935 11.07 -30.07 -18.79
N LYS A 936 10.46 -29.84 -17.62
CA LYS A 936 9.70 -30.87 -16.89
C LYS A 936 8.53 -31.40 -17.71
N PHE A 937 7.80 -30.52 -18.40
CA PHE A 937 6.70 -30.91 -19.28
C PHE A 937 7.17 -31.79 -20.44
N ALA A 938 8.25 -31.41 -21.12
CA ALA A 938 8.83 -32.20 -22.20
C ALA A 938 9.31 -33.58 -21.71
N PHE A 939 9.92 -33.65 -20.53
CA PHE A 939 10.30 -34.91 -19.89
C PHE A 939 9.09 -35.80 -19.60
N GLU A 940 8.01 -35.24 -19.04
CA GLU A 940 6.79 -35.99 -18.77
C GLU A 940 6.17 -36.61 -20.04
N ILE A 941 6.26 -35.95 -21.20
CA ILE A 941 5.74 -36.48 -22.46
C ILE A 941 6.50 -37.74 -22.90
N VAL A 942 7.84 -37.69 -22.93
CA VAL A 942 8.67 -38.85 -23.30
C VAL A 942 8.54 -39.97 -22.27
N PHE A 943 8.53 -39.59 -21.00
CA PHE A 943 8.54 -40.55 -19.91
C PHE A 943 7.18 -41.23 -19.68
N ALA A 944 6.08 -40.62 -20.13
CA ALA A 944 4.74 -41.18 -19.96
C ALA A 944 4.61 -42.59 -20.56
N GLN A 945 5.18 -42.82 -21.74
CA GLN A 945 5.07 -44.12 -22.42
C GLN A 945 5.86 -45.21 -21.70
N LEU A 946 7.08 -44.87 -21.26
CA LEU A 946 7.93 -45.76 -20.46
C LEU A 946 7.26 -46.13 -19.13
N LYS A 947 6.62 -45.15 -18.48
CA LYS A 947 5.84 -45.37 -17.25
C LYS A 947 4.64 -46.28 -17.48
N ASN A 948 3.94 -46.15 -18.62
CA ASN A 948 2.83 -47.02 -18.97
C ASN A 948 3.30 -48.49 -19.13
N TYR A 949 4.39 -48.73 -19.86
CA TYR A 949 4.96 -50.08 -20.02
C TYR A 949 5.40 -50.70 -18.69
N LEU A 950 5.90 -49.89 -17.75
CA LEU A 950 6.36 -50.34 -16.43
C LEU A 950 5.22 -50.54 -15.40
N SER A 951 4.11 -49.80 -15.53
CA SER A 951 3.06 -49.74 -14.50
C SER A 951 2.39 -51.09 -14.16
N ASN A 952 2.37 -52.03 -15.11
CA ASN A 952 1.74 -53.34 -14.91
C ASN A 952 2.73 -54.44 -14.51
N VAL A 953 4.04 -54.12 -14.44
CA VAL A 953 5.09 -55.10 -14.14
C VAL A 953 4.82 -55.79 -12.82
N SER A 954 4.48 -55.06 -11.75
CA SER A 954 4.21 -55.67 -10.43
C SER A 954 3.06 -56.68 -10.38
N THR A 955 2.18 -56.68 -11.38
CA THR A 955 0.95 -57.51 -11.44
C THR A 955 1.00 -58.68 -12.44
N MET A 956 2.11 -58.88 -13.16
CA MET A 956 2.19 -59.92 -14.20
C MET A 956 2.16 -61.33 -13.62
N GLU A 957 1.35 -62.21 -14.22
CA GLU A 957 1.18 -63.61 -13.77
C GLU A 957 2.46 -64.46 -13.86
N VAL A 958 3.45 -64.01 -14.64
CA VAL A 958 4.74 -64.69 -14.85
C VAL A 958 5.57 -64.78 -13.55
N TRP A 959 5.39 -63.86 -12.60
CA TRP A 959 6.14 -63.83 -11.33
C TRP A 959 5.72 -64.94 -10.37
N THR A 960 4.45 -65.33 -10.42
CA THR A 960 3.83 -66.37 -9.56
C THR A 960 3.71 -67.73 -10.23
N SER A 961 4.03 -67.83 -11.53
CA SER A 961 3.90 -69.07 -12.31
C SER A 961 4.99 -70.09 -11.97
N GLN A 962 4.63 -71.38 -11.86
CA GLN A 962 5.55 -72.48 -11.51
C GLN A 962 6.16 -73.22 -12.71
N SER A 963 5.69 -73.00 -13.94
CA SER A 963 6.25 -73.61 -15.15
C SER A 963 6.10 -72.74 -16.40
N SER A 964 7.08 -72.83 -17.31
CA SER A 964 6.99 -72.32 -18.68
C SER A 964 6.22 -73.33 -19.53
N GLY A 965 4.89 -73.25 -19.52
CA GLY A 965 3.99 -74.17 -20.21
C GLY A 965 3.43 -75.26 -19.30
N GLY A 966 2.16 -75.62 -19.51
CA GLY A 966 1.40 -76.49 -18.62
C GLY A 966 2.01 -77.88 -18.41
N ALA A 967 1.97 -78.35 -17.15
CA ALA A 967 1.95 -79.72 -16.59
C ALA A 967 2.74 -80.90 -17.21
N LEU A 968 3.47 -80.80 -18.33
CA LEU A 968 4.05 -81.97 -19.02
C LEU A 968 5.49 -81.82 -19.54
N THR A 969 6.25 -80.79 -19.16
CA THR A 969 7.66 -80.66 -19.59
C THR A 969 8.56 -80.22 -18.43
N SER A 970 8.87 -81.15 -17.51
CA SER A 970 9.80 -80.90 -16.39
C SER A 970 11.27 -81.23 -16.71
N ASP A 971 11.59 -81.90 -17.82
CA ASP A 971 12.94 -82.44 -18.09
C ASP A 971 13.47 -82.16 -19.51
N LEU A 972 13.27 -80.95 -20.03
CA LEU A 972 14.07 -80.43 -21.14
C LEU A 972 15.03 -79.36 -20.61
N PRO A 973 16.30 -79.33 -21.06
CA PRO A 973 17.19 -78.21 -20.75
C PRO A 973 16.51 -76.93 -21.25
N THR A 974 16.28 -75.98 -20.34
CA THR A 974 15.67 -74.67 -20.64
C THR A 974 16.47 -74.01 -21.76
N PHE A 975 15.99 -74.13 -23.00
CA PHE A 975 16.45 -73.31 -24.12
C PHE A 975 16.27 -71.84 -23.69
N SER A 976 17.32 -71.05 -23.90
CA SER A 976 17.46 -69.63 -23.52
C SER A 976 16.13 -68.90 -23.28
N MET A 977 15.87 -68.47 -22.04
CA MET A 977 14.75 -67.57 -21.76
C MET A 977 14.90 -66.30 -22.60
N ALA A 978 13.82 -65.87 -23.24
CA ALA A 978 13.79 -64.62 -24.00
C ALA A 978 13.26 -63.48 -23.10
N PRO A 979 13.70 -62.24 -23.31
CA PRO A 979 13.15 -61.08 -22.61
C PRO A 979 11.67 -60.90 -22.93
N GLN A 980 10.88 -60.50 -21.92
CA GLN A 980 9.44 -60.29 -22.05
C GLN A 980 9.09 -59.08 -22.94
N GLU A 981 7.88 -59.08 -23.48
CA GLU A 981 7.42 -58.04 -24.42
C GLU A 981 7.53 -56.61 -23.86
N TYR A 982 7.23 -56.41 -22.57
CA TYR A 982 7.31 -55.07 -21.94
C TYR A 982 8.74 -54.51 -21.95
N ILE A 983 9.75 -55.33 -21.64
CA ILE A 983 11.13 -54.86 -21.54
C ILE A 983 11.77 -54.67 -22.91
N THR A 984 11.38 -55.50 -23.89
CA THR A 984 11.78 -55.31 -25.30
C THR A 984 11.17 -54.04 -25.90
N LYS A 985 9.91 -53.69 -25.59
CA LYS A 985 9.30 -52.41 -25.98
C LYS A 985 9.99 -51.20 -25.35
N ILE A 986 10.38 -51.30 -24.07
CA ILE A 986 11.18 -50.27 -23.39
C ILE A 986 12.54 -50.10 -24.08
N GLY A 987 13.22 -51.22 -24.36
CA GLY A 987 14.51 -51.20 -25.06
C GLY A 987 14.41 -50.57 -26.45
N GLN A 988 13.41 -50.96 -27.24
CA GLN A 988 13.14 -50.37 -28.55
C GLN A 988 12.86 -48.86 -28.47
N TYR A 989 12.05 -48.43 -27.49
CA TYR A 989 11.74 -47.01 -27.28
C TYR A 989 12.98 -46.18 -26.89
N LEU A 990 13.85 -46.71 -26.02
CA LEU A 990 15.11 -46.06 -25.66
C LEU A 990 16.08 -45.99 -26.84
N MET A 991 16.09 -46.99 -27.72
CA MET A 991 16.95 -47.02 -28.91
C MET A 991 16.48 -46.08 -30.04
N THR A 992 15.19 -45.73 -30.09
CA THR A 992 14.65 -44.75 -31.05
C THR A 992 14.77 -43.31 -30.56
N LEU A 993 14.85 -43.08 -29.24
CA LEU A 993 14.98 -41.74 -28.64
C LEU A 993 16.14 -40.89 -29.20
N PRO A 994 17.37 -41.42 -29.42
CA PRO A 994 18.45 -40.65 -30.05
C PRO A 994 18.08 -40.06 -31.42
N GLN A 995 17.30 -40.77 -32.23
CA GLN A 995 16.88 -40.29 -33.57
C GLN A 995 15.93 -39.10 -33.46
N HIS A 996 15.11 -39.04 -32.40
CA HIS A 996 14.20 -37.93 -32.14
C HIS A 996 14.89 -36.75 -31.44
N LEU A 997 16.08 -36.98 -30.87
CA LEU A 997 16.96 -35.95 -30.31
C LEU A 997 17.97 -35.42 -31.35
N GLU A 998 18.06 -36.03 -32.54
CA GLU A 998 18.92 -35.60 -33.64
C GLU A 998 18.76 -34.11 -34.05
N PRO A 999 17.56 -33.48 -33.98
CA PRO A 999 17.41 -32.04 -34.18
C PRO A 999 18.24 -31.17 -33.20
N PHE A 1000 18.63 -31.71 -32.03
CA PHE A 1000 19.49 -31.04 -31.05
C PHE A 1000 21.00 -31.21 -31.31
N THR A 1001 21.39 -32.21 -32.10
CA THR A 1001 22.81 -32.51 -32.36
C THR A 1001 23.29 -31.93 -33.70
N ILE A 1002 22.38 -31.65 -34.65
CA ILE A 1002 22.73 -31.12 -35.98
C ILE A 1002 22.68 -29.58 -36.04
N GLN A 1003 21.84 -28.95 -35.22
CA GLN A 1003 21.74 -27.49 -35.14
C GLN A 1003 22.29 -27.02 -33.79
N ASP A 1004 23.52 -26.53 -33.78
CA ASP A 1004 24.07 -25.76 -32.64
C ASP A 1004 23.21 -24.50 -32.42
N SER A 1005 22.08 -24.65 -31.73
CA SER A 1005 21.16 -23.55 -31.45
C SER A 1005 21.55 -22.95 -30.10
N PRO A 1006 22.14 -21.74 -30.06
CA PRO A 1006 22.56 -21.10 -28.80
C PRO A 1006 21.38 -20.89 -27.84
N ALA A 1007 20.16 -20.74 -28.36
CA ALA A 1007 18.93 -20.66 -27.58
C ALA A 1007 18.73 -21.88 -26.68
N LEU A 1008 18.96 -23.09 -27.21
CA LEU A 1008 18.75 -24.34 -26.49
C LEU A 1008 19.81 -24.56 -25.40
N THR A 1009 21.07 -24.24 -25.71
CA THR A 1009 22.16 -24.26 -24.72
C THR A 1009 21.87 -23.31 -23.56
N ILE A 1010 21.36 -22.11 -23.85
CA ILE A 1010 21.01 -21.11 -22.82
C ILE A 1010 19.79 -21.55 -22.01
N ALA A 1011 18.77 -22.12 -22.64
CA ALA A 1011 17.59 -22.64 -21.95
C ALA A 1011 17.94 -23.71 -20.91
N LEU A 1012 18.92 -24.58 -21.22
CA LEU A 1012 19.39 -25.66 -20.35
C LEU A 1012 20.42 -25.21 -19.30
N ARG A 1013 21.23 -24.19 -19.56
CA ARG A 1013 22.06 -23.57 -18.50
C ARG A 1013 21.23 -22.96 -17.37
N HIS A 1014 20.03 -22.48 -17.71
CA HIS A 1014 19.09 -21.88 -16.76
C HIS A 1014 18.01 -22.83 -16.22
N SER A 1015 18.05 -24.13 -16.56
CA SER A 1015 17.06 -25.13 -16.11
C SER A 1015 17.69 -26.47 -15.76
N LYS A 1016 17.01 -27.30 -14.96
CA LYS A 1016 17.48 -28.65 -14.57
C LYS A 1016 16.49 -29.72 -15.05
N LEU A 1017 16.98 -30.73 -15.75
CA LEU A 1017 16.19 -31.91 -16.11
C LEU A 1017 16.00 -32.84 -14.90
N PRO A 1018 14.88 -33.58 -14.81
CA PRO A 1018 14.70 -34.60 -13.77
C PRO A 1018 15.78 -35.70 -13.85
N TYR A 1019 16.18 -36.28 -12.71
CA TYR A 1019 17.10 -37.43 -12.63
C TYR A 1019 18.54 -37.23 -13.16
N THR A 1020 19.00 -36.00 -13.41
CA THR A 1020 20.40 -35.70 -13.77
C THR A 1020 21.29 -35.48 -12.53
N SER A 1021 22.61 -35.67 -12.68
CA SER A 1021 23.59 -35.46 -11.59
C SER A 1021 24.00 -33.98 -11.46
N GLU A 1022 24.52 -33.56 -10.30
CA GLU A 1022 24.94 -32.16 -10.03
C GLU A 1022 26.25 -31.72 -10.72
N GLN A 1023 26.85 -32.56 -11.57
CA GLN A 1023 28.10 -32.25 -12.29
C GLN A 1023 27.85 -31.33 -13.49
N GLU A 1024 28.91 -30.67 -13.99
CA GLU A 1024 28.83 -29.76 -15.14
C GLU A 1024 28.11 -30.43 -16.32
N PRO A 1025 27.25 -29.68 -17.04
CA PRO A 1025 26.49 -30.24 -18.16
C PRO A 1025 27.45 -30.76 -19.24
N PRO A 1026 27.26 -31.98 -19.76
CA PRO A 1026 28.10 -32.55 -20.82
C PRO A 1026 28.04 -31.71 -22.12
N GLU A 1027 29.05 -31.88 -22.97
CA GLU A 1027 29.22 -31.12 -24.22
C GLU A 1027 28.04 -31.27 -25.19
N HIS A 1028 27.33 -32.41 -25.19
CA HIS A 1028 26.23 -32.70 -26.09
C HIS A 1028 24.88 -32.77 -25.36
N LEU A 1029 23.91 -32.02 -25.86
CA LEU A 1029 22.58 -31.86 -25.28
C LEU A 1029 21.74 -33.14 -25.27
N ALA A 1030 21.93 -33.98 -26.28
CA ALA A 1030 21.24 -35.24 -26.43
C ALA A 1030 21.61 -36.23 -25.30
N ASP A 1031 22.85 -36.17 -24.83
CA ASP A 1031 23.36 -37.06 -23.78
C ASP A 1031 22.67 -36.77 -22.43
N LEU A 1032 22.42 -35.49 -22.12
CA LEU A 1032 21.66 -35.08 -20.93
C LEU A 1032 20.23 -35.62 -20.91
N TRP A 1033 19.55 -35.56 -22.06
CA TRP A 1033 18.18 -36.07 -22.20
C TRP A 1033 18.15 -37.59 -22.14
N LEU A 1034 19.10 -38.25 -22.80
CA LEU A 1034 19.23 -39.70 -22.81
C LEU A 1034 19.52 -40.23 -21.40
N GLU A 1035 20.46 -39.61 -20.69
CA GLU A 1035 20.80 -39.93 -19.30
C GLU A 1035 19.59 -39.73 -18.36
N SER A 1036 18.88 -38.59 -18.49
CA SER A 1036 17.71 -38.27 -17.68
C SER A 1036 16.58 -39.30 -17.85
N VAL A 1037 16.23 -39.65 -19.10
CA VAL A 1037 15.15 -40.61 -19.40
C VAL A 1037 15.56 -42.02 -19.00
N ALA A 1038 16.80 -42.43 -19.26
CA ALA A 1038 17.32 -43.73 -18.86
C ALA A 1038 17.33 -43.89 -17.34
N ARG A 1039 17.81 -42.90 -16.58
CA ARG A 1039 17.79 -42.91 -15.11
C ARG A 1039 16.37 -42.92 -14.54
N GLY A 1040 15.46 -42.14 -15.11
CA GLY A 1040 14.04 -42.21 -14.76
C GLY A 1040 13.47 -43.61 -14.98
N THR A 1041 13.84 -44.26 -16.09
CA THR A 1041 13.38 -45.62 -16.44
C THR A 1041 13.91 -46.65 -15.45
N MET A 1042 15.21 -46.60 -15.14
CA MET A 1042 15.84 -47.46 -14.13
C MET A 1042 15.20 -47.29 -12.75
N HIS A 1043 14.92 -46.04 -12.36
CA HIS A 1043 14.29 -45.73 -11.09
C HIS A 1043 12.88 -46.31 -10.97
N VAL A 1044 12.02 -46.09 -11.98
CA VAL A 1044 10.64 -46.62 -11.98
C VAL A 1044 10.63 -48.14 -12.10
N PHE A 1045 11.53 -48.72 -12.90
CA PHE A 1045 11.65 -50.18 -13.01
C PHE A 1045 12.03 -50.81 -11.67
N GLY A 1046 13.02 -50.25 -10.97
CA GLY A 1046 13.39 -50.69 -9.62
C GLY A 1046 12.24 -50.60 -8.62
N GLU A 1047 11.48 -49.50 -8.63
CA GLU A 1047 10.30 -49.32 -7.76
C GLU A 1047 9.18 -50.33 -8.06
N GLU A 1048 8.91 -50.64 -9.34
CA GLU A 1048 7.90 -51.64 -9.71
C GLU A 1048 8.34 -53.07 -9.38
N MET A 1049 9.64 -53.38 -9.49
CA MET A 1049 10.19 -54.67 -9.06
C MET A 1049 9.97 -54.91 -7.56
N LEU A 1050 10.16 -53.87 -6.73
CA LEU A 1050 9.97 -53.94 -5.28
C LEU A 1050 8.48 -54.09 -4.86
N LYS A 1051 7.53 -53.86 -5.78
CA LYS A 1051 6.09 -54.05 -5.55
C LYS A 1051 5.58 -55.43 -5.91
N ILE A 1052 6.41 -56.29 -6.53
CA ILE A 1052 6.02 -57.65 -6.88
C ILE A 1052 5.71 -58.42 -5.58
N PRO A 1053 4.50 -59.00 -5.41
CA PRO A 1053 4.10 -59.60 -4.14
C PRO A 1053 4.83 -60.91 -3.82
N GLN A 1054 5.14 -61.72 -4.83
CA GLN A 1054 5.82 -63.02 -4.68
C GLN A 1054 6.55 -63.42 -5.97
N LEU A 1055 7.76 -63.97 -5.84
CA LEU A 1055 8.61 -64.43 -6.94
C LEU A 1055 8.89 -65.94 -6.82
N THR A 1056 8.50 -66.70 -7.84
CA THR A 1056 8.90 -68.11 -7.97
C THR A 1056 10.35 -68.23 -8.49
N SER A 1057 10.94 -69.44 -8.43
CA SER A 1057 12.26 -69.68 -9.04
C SER A 1057 12.27 -69.41 -10.54
N HIS A 1058 11.14 -69.64 -11.23
CA HIS A 1058 10.97 -69.31 -12.64
C HIS A 1058 10.87 -67.79 -12.84
N GLY A 1059 10.01 -67.10 -12.06
CA GLY A 1059 9.87 -65.65 -12.12
C GLY A 1059 11.17 -64.90 -11.80
N THR A 1060 11.98 -65.42 -10.86
CA THR A 1060 13.31 -64.87 -10.54
C THR A 1060 14.27 -64.96 -11.72
N LYS A 1061 14.31 -66.10 -12.43
CA LYS A 1061 15.15 -66.27 -13.63
C LYS A 1061 14.69 -65.37 -14.78
N GLN A 1062 13.38 -65.24 -14.99
CA GLN A 1062 12.83 -64.35 -16.02
C GLN A 1062 13.15 -62.88 -15.73
N LEU A 1063 13.01 -62.44 -14.47
CA LEU A 1063 13.30 -61.07 -14.08
C LEU A 1063 14.79 -60.72 -14.23
N ILE A 1064 15.68 -61.68 -13.98
CA ILE A 1064 17.12 -61.55 -14.25
C ILE A 1064 17.36 -61.39 -15.76
N THR A 1065 16.72 -62.21 -16.61
CA THR A 1065 16.84 -62.09 -18.07
C THR A 1065 16.32 -60.74 -18.59
N ASP A 1066 15.22 -60.23 -18.05
CA ASP A 1066 14.67 -58.93 -18.42
C ASP A 1066 15.62 -57.78 -17.98
N LEU A 1067 16.22 -57.88 -16.79
CA LEU A 1067 17.19 -56.91 -16.27
C LEU A 1067 18.50 -56.91 -17.06
N GLU A 1068 19.00 -58.09 -17.45
CA GLU A 1068 20.16 -58.24 -18.34
C GLU A 1068 19.89 -57.58 -19.69
N TYR A 1069 18.70 -57.77 -20.26
CA TYR A 1069 18.34 -57.13 -21.53
C TYR A 1069 18.35 -55.60 -21.43
N LEU A 1070 17.73 -55.04 -20.38
CA LEU A 1070 17.74 -53.59 -20.17
C LEU A 1070 19.17 -53.05 -19.95
N THR A 1071 20.00 -53.78 -19.20
CA THR A 1071 21.41 -53.42 -18.97
C THR A 1071 22.18 -53.37 -20.28
N ASN A 1072 22.01 -54.37 -21.16
CA ASN A 1072 22.66 -54.38 -22.47
C ASN A 1072 22.20 -53.21 -23.35
N VAL A 1073 20.92 -52.85 -23.33
CA VAL A 1073 20.40 -51.68 -24.06
C VAL A 1073 21.01 -50.38 -23.54
N LEU A 1074 21.19 -50.25 -22.22
CA LEU A 1074 21.83 -49.08 -21.62
C LEU A 1074 23.32 -48.99 -21.98
N ASP A 1075 24.03 -50.12 -21.98
CA ASP A 1075 25.43 -50.21 -22.39
C ASP A 1075 25.60 -49.86 -23.88
N ASP A 1076 24.69 -50.32 -24.75
CA ASP A 1076 24.66 -49.97 -26.19
C ASP A 1076 24.43 -48.46 -26.42
N LEU A 1077 23.75 -47.79 -25.47
CA LEU A 1077 23.54 -46.34 -25.45
C LEU A 1077 24.66 -45.56 -24.73
N GLY A 1078 25.69 -46.24 -24.21
CA GLY A 1078 26.82 -45.63 -23.52
C GLY A 1078 26.51 -45.16 -22.09
N LEU A 1079 25.45 -45.68 -21.47
CA LEU A 1079 24.99 -45.27 -20.13
C LEU A 1079 25.29 -46.32 -19.08
N GLN A 1080 25.61 -45.88 -17.85
CA GLN A 1080 25.86 -46.80 -16.74
C GLN A 1080 24.58 -47.21 -16.01
N THR A 1081 24.53 -48.47 -15.58
CA THR A 1081 23.45 -48.97 -14.72
C THR A 1081 23.45 -48.29 -13.35
N SER A 1082 22.27 -47.94 -12.85
CA SER A 1082 22.12 -47.33 -11.54
C SER A 1082 22.51 -48.31 -10.43
N GLU A 1083 23.13 -47.79 -9.36
CA GLU A 1083 23.54 -48.59 -8.21
C GLU A 1083 22.39 -49.45 -7.66
N THR A 1084 21.19 -48.89 -7.53
CA THR A 1084 20.00 -49.61 -7.05
C THR A 1084 19.68 -50.86 -7.89
N LEU A 1085 19.73 -50.78 -9.23
CA LEU A 1085 19.47 -51.94 -10.09
C LEU A 1085 20.59 -52.99 -9.99
N THR A 1086 21.85 -52.55 -9.90
CA THR A 1086 22.99 -53.47 -9.69
C THR A 1086 22.86 -54.22 -8.36
N GLN A 1087 22.41 -53.53 -7.31
CA GLN A 1087 22.14 -54.14 -6.00
C GLN A 1087 20.96 -55.12 -6.05
N ILE A 1088 19.88 -54.78 -6.77
CA ILE A 1088 18.73 -55.67 -6.99
C ILE A 1088 19.16 -56.94 -7.74
N ASP A 1089 19.91 -56.81 -8.85
CA ASP A 1089 20.42 -57.95 -9.63
C ASP A 1089 21.32 -58.88 -8.78
N ALA A 1090 22.22 -58.30 -8.00
CA ALA A 1090 23.12 -59.06 -7.11
C ALA A 1090 22.34 -59.88 -6.06
N LEU A 1091 21.24 -59.32 -5.53
CA LEU A 1091 20.35 -59.99 -4.57
C LEU A 1091 19.44 -61.03 -5.23
N LEU A 1092 18.98 -60.82 -6.47
CA LEU A 1092 18.20 -61.80 -7.22
C LEU A 1092 19.04 -63.04 -7.62
N ARG A 1093 20.32 -62.84 -7.97
CA ARG A 1093 21.26 -63.92 -8.31
C ARG A 1093 21.81 -64.68 -7.11
N ALA A 1094 21.71 -64.12 -5.90
CA ALA A 1094 22.23 -64.75 -4.70
C ALA A 1094 21.50 -66.08 -4.41
N ARG A 1095 22.29 -67.12 -4.12
CA ARG A 1095 21.77 -68.40 -3.62
C ARG A 1095 21.20 -68.20 -2.20
N PRO A 1096 20.21 -68.98 -1.75
CA PRO A 1096 19.66 -68.86 -0.40
C PRO A 1096 20.71 -68.85 0.71
N GLU A 1097 21.78 -69.63 0.55
CA GLU A 1097 22.91 -69.74 1.49
C GLU A 1097 23.82 -68.50 1.52
N GLU A 1098 23.94 -67.79 0.39
CA GLU A 1098 24.80 -66.60 0.23
C GLU A 1098 24.03 -65.27 0.35
N PHE A 1099 22.70 -65.35 0.53
CA PHE A 1099 21.83 -64.17 0.51
C PHE A 1099 22.08 -63.25 1.71
N SER A 1100 22.23 -63.83 2.90
CA SER A 1100 22.46 -63.08 4.14
C SER A 1100 23.77 -62.26 4.09
N GLU A 1101 24.87 -62.86 3.60
CA GLU A 1101 26.16 -62.20 3.45
C GLU A 1101 26.12 -61.03 2.46
N ARG A 1102 25.40 -61.18 1.33
CA ARG A 1102 25.24 -60.11 0.34
C ARG A 1102 24.27 -59.02 0.79
N ALA A 1103 23.25 -59.39 1.59
CA ALA A 1103 22.25 -58.45 2.11
C ALA A 1103 22.84 -57.47 3.13
N GLU A 1104 23.87 -57.87 3.91
CA GLU A 1104 24.54 -57.01 4.89
C GLU A 1104 25.22 -55.77 4.27
N LEU A 1105 25.63 -55.86 3.00
CA LEU A 1105 26.33 -54.78 2.28
C LEU A 1105 25.38 -53.82 1.54
N MET A 1106 24.06 -54.01 1.67
CA MET A 1106 23.04 -53.31 0.85
C MET A 1106 22.02 -52.56 1.74
N PRO A 1107 21.27 -51.58 1.19
CA PRO A 1107 20.23 -50.88 1.95
C PRO A 1107 19.18 -51.84 2.54
N GLN A 1108 18.98 -51.80 3.86
CA GLN A 1108 18.13 -52.76 4.60
C GLN A 1108 16.70 -52.90 4.03
N ARG A 1109 16.11 -51.79 3.56
CA ARG A 1109 14.78 -51.79 2.95
C ARG A 1109 14.73 -52.62 1.65
N LEU A 1110 15.78 -52.54 0.84
CA LEU A 1110 15.91 -53.28 -0.41
C LEU A 1110 16.05 -54.78 -0.13
N ALA A 1111 16.99 -55.13 0.76
CA ALA A 1111 17.29 -56.51 1.13
C ALA A 1111 16.07 -57.23 1.75
N HIS A 1112 15.38 -56.57 2.69
CA HIS A 1112 14.20 -57.14 3.34
C HIS A 1112 13.02 -57.36 2.37
N THR A 1113 12.81 -56.40 1.45
CA THR A 1113 11.74 -56.52 0.44
C THR A 1113 12.03 -57.67 -0.51
N ILE A 1114 13.25 -57.78 -1.05
CA ILE A 1114 13.61 -58.84 -2.00
C ILE A 1114 13.59 -60.23 -1.35
N ALA A 1115 13.95 -60.33 -0.06
CA ALA A 1115 13.87 -61.60 0.64
C ALA A 1115 12.43 -62.02 0.90
N SER A 1116 11.57 -61.08 1.32
CA SER A 1116 10.14 -61.32 1.49
C SER A 1116 9.49 -61.75 0.19
N THR A 1117 9.86 -61.17 -0.95
CA THR A 1117 9.29 -61.54 -2.26
C THR A 1117 9.79 -62.91 -2.73
N ARG A 1118 11.02 -63.30 -2.40
CA ARG A 1118 11.58 -64.64 -2.70
C ARG A 1118 11.18 -65.74 -1.70
N GLY A 1119 10.53 -65.38 -0.59
CA GLY A 1119 10.18 -66.33 0.48
C GLY A 1119 11.40 -66.86 1.24
N LEU A 1120 12.43 -66.05 1.41
CA LEU A 1120 13.63 -66.36 2.19
C LEU A 1120 13.49 -65.75 3.60
N ASP A 1121 13.81 -66.53 4.63
CA ASP A 1121 13.93 -66.01 5.99
C ASP A 1121 15.23 -65.18 6.08
N VAL A 1122 15.11 -63.88 6.41
CA VAL A 1122 16.24 -62.95 6.63
C VAL A 1122 16.57 -62.84 8.09
#